data_AF-A0A925VAA0-F1
#
_entry.id   AF-A0A925VAA0-F1
#
_cell.length_a   1.000
_cell.length_b   1.000
_cell.length_c   1.000
_cell.angle_alpha   90.00
_cell.angle_beta   90.00
_cell.angle_gamma   90.00
#
_symmetry.space_group_name_H-M   'P 1'
#
loop_
_entity.id
_entity.type
_entity.pdbx_description
1 polymer ?
#
loop_
_entity_poly.entity_id
_entity_poly.type
_entity_poly.pdbx_seq_one_letter_code
_entity_poly.pdbx_strand_id
1 'polypeptide(L)'
;MPRIAALSFASLTVLFACAASPEGIRSTPDGDGPRVVFDFDRRPLPEIPFPNDLATRPDPSSPTGKRVNASMVAPTEIEATARRRIDELSGWGVYQPISVRFDAPIDLEVIYRRHRDHRDESGADYRFENDAVYVIDVTLGSPTYLQPVPLDFGEGNFPVLLRTPQQYWEHDPKSVTHALTFETFEEDIDGNGRLDPGEDIDLDGVLDHPNLHPNEDGRADELDPFRDLVSFWEFETNTLIFRPIIPLREKTTYAVVITSRLTDENGEPIRSPFEYVNHAAQTDDILPVLEQLSEYDLSSDDVAFAWSFTTQEATADMVNLRDGLYGEGPLAWIADDFPAELTFLHQMVDDGSPDPIGEPNAPAPDNIYVMPGDRLQQVLGPFAQFAFDDFNIDAPDQLVVNHDFYAYHVSGRFRAPRLLDLVKTGTLDARAWPADLLDPSLRSEIDSHEVQFWCAIPKPEFKADPNKPAPVVLYAHGYTSNKLEQLGLALHAKFGIAGCSIDAVLHGVDLPADTAGTVANLLKIYGLGAAFTALSENRMEDMDGDGDLDVGGEFFTGYMFRTRDNLRQSLLDWMTLVRLIRSFGSTQMIDVNRDGQTELLGDFDADGAIDIGGRDAVFFASGTSLGGLLSSLLAGVEPAVVAAAPISGGAGLVDLSIRSEQGGVVEALMLRMLGPTVIGEPNDMGETRIYQLVPNGNQDARYEVAYRTGIAPGNVVRLSNLRTGVAHCARVMPATAPPGYENYVGYGSTANCSVNDGNGCRSCAEGTEGTYACDLAGSFRVSVPSDRGDPLKLEVFADDSLVEVVGDERDCFVEDGTVPVVAPVEDIEVPGFVYRRTTYATGQPLVALEDGYGFQRGTPMMRRFLGIAQMVVEPADPAVYAVHYSTDPLSFRENGESFVKAPTNVMNVVTVGDPNVPVNTGVAIAKVAGFIELSKPDPRWGKTANRVIIDEGVQAGVPWIQARGPEWGSVLVDVDNLSDSTNTAPMDDTGSVDGMVAPRTMPPLRASVTTVGTDNGKSGIIFPIEDEFEGRHGFSPPGLSGLPFDVGQFMEHFIGWYFKSHGTELRYEPCMEGVDDCDWVPVPQTCKDDPDAQGC
;
A
#
# COMPACT_ATOMS: atom_id res chain seq x y z
N MET A 1 -88.66 1.44 2.38
CA MET A 1 -89.19 2.65 1.70
C MET A 1 -89.55 3.69 2.78
N PRO A 2 -89.40 5.02 2.58
CA PRO A 2 -88.54 5.75 1.62
C PRO A 2 -87.96 7.12 2.16
N ARG A 3 -87.20 7.84 1.28
CA ARG A 3 -86.88 9.30 1.19
C ARG A 3 -85.74 9.88 2.08
N ILE A 4 -84.57 10.26 1.51
CA ILE A 4 -84.18 11.49 0.76
C ILE A 4 -84.18 12.77 1.62
N ALA A 5 -82.98 13.33 1.91
CA ALA A 5 -82.60 14.74 1.71
C ALA A 5 -81.11 15.01 2.07
N ALA A 6 -80.47 15.78 1.18
CA ALA A 6 -79.11 16.31 1.08
C ALA A 6 -78.37 16.80 2.35
N LEU A 7 -77.03 16.76 2.34
CA LEU A 7 -76.17 17.88 2.77
C LEU A 7 -74.76 17.83 2.13
N SER A 8 -74.45 18.88 1.38
CA SER A 8 -73.18 19.56 1.06
C SER A 8 -71.88 18.77 0.79
N PHE A 9 -71.46 18.79 -0.49
CA PHE A 9 -70.07 18.64 -0.95
C PHE A 9 -69.35 19.99 -0.87
N ALA A 10 -68.23 20.05 -0.14
CA ALA A 10 -67.25 21.12 -0.25
C ALA A 10 -66.16 20.66 -1.23
N SER A 11 -65.94 21.45 -2.29
CA SER A 11 -64.93 21.23 -3.31
C SER A 11 -63.52 21.34 -2.72
N LEU A 12 -62.73 20.27 -2.84
CA LEU A 12 -61.28 20.30 -2.66
C LEU A 12 -60.65 20.57 -4.04
N THR A 13 -60.14 21.78 -4.24
CA THR A 13 -59.37 22.16 -5.42
C THR A 13 -57.97 21.55 -5.29
N VAL A 14 -57.66 20.51 -6.06
CA VAL A 14 -56.30 19.99 -6.23
C VAL A 14 -55.58 20.87 -7.24
N LEU A 15 -54.62 21.66 -6.78
CA LEU A 15 -53.63 22.34 -7.63
C LEU A 15 -52.61 21.28 -8.07
N PHE A 16 -52.69 20.83 -9.32
CA PHE A 16 -51.56 20.21 -10.00
C PHE A 16 -50.55 21.31 -10.30
N ALA A 17 -49.47 21.39 -9.53
CA ALA A 17 -48.26 22.08 -9.97
C ALA A 17 -47.56 21.16 -10.98
N CYS A 18 -47.63 21.51 -12.27
CA CYS A 18 -46.71 20.96 -13.26
C CYS A 18 -45.33 21.54 -12.94
N ALA A 19 -44.44 20.74 -12.38
CA ALA A 19 -43.02 21.06 -12.40
C ALA A 19 -42.57 21.12 -13.88
N ALA A 20 -41.76 22.12 -14.24
CA ALA A 20 -41.14 22.18 -15.55
C ALA A 20 -40.29 20.91 -15.77
N SER A 21 -40.16 20.45 -17.01
CA SER A 21 -39.23 19.36 -17.32
C SER A 21 -37.83 19.78 -16.88
N PRO A 22 -37.05 18.91 -16.20
CA PRO A 22 -35.69 19.25 -15.82
C PRO A 22 -34.85 19.53 -17.07
N GLU A 23 -34.19 20.68 -17.10
CA GLU A 23 -33.31 21.14 -18.19
C GLU A 23 -31.84 20.88 -17.81
N GLY A 24 -30.97 20.67 -18.79
CA GLY A 24 -29.52 20.62 -18.59
C GLY A 24 -28.87 22.00 -18.74
N ILE A 25 -27.54 22.05 -18.60
CA ILE A 25 -26.75 23.30 -18.67
C ILE A 25 -26.91 24.00 -20.03
N ARG A 26 -26.85 23.21 -21.11
CA ARG A 26 -27.17 23.59 -22.48
C ARG A 26 -27.50 22.36 -23.32
N SER A 27 -28.18 22.56 -24.45
CA SER A 27 -28.40 21.48 -25.42
C SER A 27 -27.07 20.96 -25.98
N THR A 28 -26.99 19.65 -26.16
CA THR A 28 -25.85 19.00 -26.82
C THR A 28 -25.74 19.52 -28.25
N PRO A 29 -24.61 20.11 -28.66
CA PRO A 29 -24.44 20.55 -30.04
C PRO A 29 -24.47 19.37 -31.04
N ASP A 30 -24.91 19.67 -32.27
CA ASP A 30 -24.77 18.75 -33.40
C ASP A 30 -23.27 18.56 -33.74
N GLY A 31 -22.89 17.37 -34.22
CA GLY A 31 -21.51 17.04 -34.61
C GLY A 31 -21.30 15.52 -34.75
N ASP A 32 -20.15 15.10 -35.27
CA ASP A 32 -19.82 13.69 -35.49
C ASP A 32 -18.61 13.21 -34.67
N GLY A 33 -18.13 14.02 -33.71
CA GLY A 33 -17.03 13.66 -32.83
C GLY A 33 -17.38 12.57 -31.80
N PRO A 34 -16.38 12.04 -31.07
CA PRO A 34 -16.51 10.88 -30.20
C PRO A 34 -17.57 11.09 -29.12
N ARG A 35 -18.48 10.14 -28.98
CA ARG A 35 -19.58 10.24 -28.01
C ARG A 35 -19.23 9.46 -26.74
N VAL A 36 -19.50 10.06 -25.59
CA VAL A 36 -19.35 9.39 -24.29
C VAL A 36 -20.29 8.17 -24.24
N VAL A 37 -19.76 7.02 -23.83
CA VAL A 37 -20.52 5.79 -23.63
C VAL A 37 -21.25 5.86 -22.29
N PHE A 38 -22.53 5.48 -22.30
CA PHE A 38 -23.38 5.52 -21.13
C PHE A 38 -24.42 4.38 -21.17
N ASP A 39 -24.14 3.28 -20.49
CA ASP A 39 -24.93 2.05 -20.43
C ASP A 39 -25.02 1.51 -19.00
N PHE A 40 -26.15 1.78 -18.33
CA PHE A 40 -26.45 1.25 -16.99
C PHE A 40 -26.77 -0.25 -16.97
N ASP A 41 -27.13 -0.82 -18.12
CA ASP A 41 -27.55 -2.21 -18.24
C ASP A 41 -26.39 -3.15 -18.58
N ARG A 42 -25.20 -2.60 -18.87
CA ARG A 42 -23.96 -3.38 -19.01
C ARG A 42 -23.73 -4.25 -17.76
N ARG A 43 -23.17 -5.43 -17.99
CA ARG A 43 -22.83 -6.42 -16.97
C ARG A 43 -21.36 -6.82 -17.13
N PRO A 44 -20.68 -7.16 -16.02
CA PRO A 44 -21.19 -7.25 -14.65
C PRO A 44 -21.40 -5.89 -13.95
N LEU A 45 -20.72 -4.85 -14.44
CA LEU A 45 -20.78 -3.48 -13.96
C LEU A 45 -21.31 -2.53 -15.06
N PRO A 46 -22.00 -1.44 -14.70
CA PRO A 46 -22.44 -0.44 -15.67
C PRO A 46 -21.24 0.26 -16.35
N GLU A 47 -21.42 0.65 -17.60
CA GLU A 47 -20.44 1.42 -18.38
C GLU A 47 -20.87 2.89 -18.42
N ILE A 48 -20.41 3.67 -17.46
CA ILE A 48 -20.67 5.11 -17.36
C ILE A 48 -19.38 5.81 -16.95
N PRO A 49 -19.26 7.15 -17.14
CA PRO A 49 -18.19 7.91 -16.51
C PRO A 49 -18.12 7.56 -15.01
N PHE A 50 -16.94 7.26 -14.50
CA PHE A 50 -16.74 6.74 -13.15
C PHE A 50 -15.70 7.59 -12.42
N PRO A 51 -15.92 7.99 -11.15
CA PRO A 51 -17.13 7.83 -10.35
C PRO A 51 -18.28 8.74 -10.80
N ASN A 52 -19.53 8.41 -10.43
CA ASN A 52 -20.71 9.20 -10.81
C ASN A 52 -21.89 9.03 -9.84
N ASP A 53 -22.47 10.14 -9.39
CA ASP A 53 -23.57 10.15 -8.42
C ASP A 53 -24.88 9.52 -8.94
N LEU A 54 -25.03 9.31 -10.24
CA LEU A 54 -26.15 8.52 -10.77
C LEU A 54 -26.06 7.03 -10.39
N ALA A 55 -24.87 6.54 -10.02
CA ALA A 55 -24.64 5.22 -9.45
C ALA A 55 -24.63 5.25 -7.90
N THR A 56 -25.36 6.19 -7.30
CA THR A 56 -25.59 6.25 -5.84
C THR A 56 -27.09 6.18 -5.53
N ARG A 57 -27.41 5.86 -4.28
CA ARG A 57 -28.77 5.93 -3.73
C ARG A 57 -28.85 6.96 -2.60
N PRO A 58 -29.95 7.72 -2.48
CA PRO A 58 -30.14 8.65 -1.37
C PRO A 58 -30.31 7.88 -0.05
N ASP A 59 -29.60 8.29 0.99
CA ASP A 59 -29.69 7.74 2.33
C ASP A 59 -29.43 8.84 3.38
N PRO A 60 -30.47 9.36 4.06
CA PRO A 60 -30.32 10.41 5.06
C PRO A 60 -29.53 9.99 6.32
N SER A 61 -29.29 8.68 6.52
CA SER A 61 -28.43 8.20 7.60
C SER A 61 -26.95 8.26 7.23
N SER A 62 -26.62 8.32 5.94
CA SER A 62 -25.25 8.48 5.47
C SER A 62 -24.73 9.89 5.73
N PRO A 63 -23.46 10.06 6.14
CA PRO A 63 -22.83 11.37 6.35
C PRO A 63 -22.87 12.33 5.15
N THR A 64 -22.97 11.80 3.93
CA THR A 64 -23.07 12.57 2.67
C THR A 64 -24.50 12.67 2.15
N GLY A 65 -25.46 12.00 2.79
CA GLY A 65 -26.81 11.80 2.28
C GLY A 65 -26.91 10.78 1.14
N LYS A 66 -25.81 10.09 0.77
CA LYS A 66 -25.73 9.12 -0.32
C LYS A 66 -25.03 7.83 0.11
N ARG A 67 -25.33 6.73 -0.56
CA ARG A 67 -24.50 5.52 -0.55
C ARG A 67 -24.23 5.04 -1.96
N VAL A 68 -23.10 4.39 -2.18
CA VAL A 68 -22.80 3.74 -3.46
C VAL A 68 -23.89 2.70 -3.75
N ASN A 69 -24.29 2.57 -5.01
CA ASN A 69 -25.27 1.59 -5.46
C ASN A 69 -24.56 0.50 -6.27
N ALA A 70 -24.00 -0.49 -5.58
CA ALA A 70 -23.21 -1.54 -6.21
C ALA A 70 -24.08 -2.65 -6.82
N SER A 71 -23.65 -3.20 -7.95
CA SER A 71 -24.30 -4.38 -8.55
C SER A 71 -24.11 -5.60 -7.66
N MET A 72 -25.18 -6.24 -7.20
CA MET A 72 -25.10 -7.45 -6.36
C MET A 72 -24.87 -8.75 -7.17
N VAL A 73 -24.69 -8.65 -8.49
CA VAL A 73 -24.43 -9.79 -9.38
C VAL A 73 -22.94 -10.07 -9.41
N ALA A 74 -22.49 -11.11 -8.70
CA ALA A 74 -21.10 -11.54 -8.70
C ALA A 74 -21.00 -13.07 -8.81
N PRO A 75 -19.97 -13.61 -9.49
CA PRO A 75 -19.75 -15.05 -9.61
C PRO A 75 -19.34 -15.72 -8.29
N THR A 76 -18.63 -15.00 -7.40
CA THR A 76 -18.02 -15.56 -6.17
C THR A 76 -18.52 -14.85 -4.91
N GLU A 77 -18.42 -15.49 -3.74
CA GLU A 77 -18.74 -14.91 -2.43
C GLU A 77 -17.68 -13.91 -1.98
N ILE A 78 -16.41 -14.07 -2.35
CA ILE A 78 -15.40 -13.02 -2.14
C ILE A 78 -15.86 -11.71 -2.79
N GLU A 79 -16.24 -11.73 -4.06
CA GLU A 79 -16.70 -10.55 -4.76
C GLU A 79 -18.09 -10.09 -4.28
N ALA A 80 -19.05 -11.01 -4.09
CA ALA A 80 -20.38 -10.66 -3.60
C ALA A 80 -20.31 -9.98 -2.21
N THR A 81 -19.41 -10.42 -1.34
CA THR A 81 -19.19 -9.79 -0.03
C THR A 81 -18.57 -8.41 -0.18
N ALA A 82 -17.54 -8.26 -1.00
CA ALA A 82 -16.92 -6.96 -1.26
C ALA A 82 -17.96 -5.96 -1.81
N ARG A 83 -18.79 -6.36 -2.77
CA ARG A 83 -19.83 -5.51 -3.36
C ARG A 83 -20.94 -5.14 -2.36
N ARG A 84 -21.35 -6.05 -1.47
CA ARG A 84 -22.28 -5.74 -0.37
C ARG A 84 -21.72 -4.65 0.55
N ARG A 85 -20.44 -4.73 0.90
CA ARG A 85 -19.78 -3.73 1.75
C ARG A 85 -19.53 -2.41 1.01
N ILE A 86 -19.28 -2.45 -0.30
CA ILE A 86 -19.19 -1.23 -1.13
C ILE A 86 -20.52 -0.47 -1.11
N ASP A 87 -21.68 -1.15 -1.14
CA ASP A 87 -23.00 -0.50 -1.04
C ASP A 87 -23.22 0.22 0.31
N GLU A 88 -22.40 -0.06 1.31
CA GLU A 88 -22.44 0.60 2.61
C GLU A 88 -21.56 1.86 2.64
N LEU A 89 -20.69 2.09 1.65
CA LEU A 89 -19.83 3.28 1.64
C LEU A 89 -20.64 4.57 1.48
N SER A 90 -20.19 5.61 2.17
CA SER A 90 -20.86 6.91 2.21
C SER A 90 -20.64 7.74 0.94
N GLY A 91 -19.81 7.32 0.00
CA GLY A 91 -19.57 8.03 -1.24
C GLY A 91 -18.45 7.38 -2.06
N TRP A 92 -17.95 8.09 -3.05
CA TRP A 92 -16.85 7.65 -3.91
C TRP A 92 -15.49 7.97 -3.30
N GLY A 93 -14.44 7.40 -3.86
CA GLY A 93 -13.09 7.61 -3.37
C GLY A 93 -12.57 9.03 -3.58
N VAL A 94 -11.68 9.46 -2.69
CA VAL A 94 -10.98 10.76 -2.75
C VAL A 94 -9.69 10.70 -3.56
N TYR A 95 -9.11 9.51 -3.76
CA TYR A 95 -7.82 9.31 -4.43
C TYR A 95 -7.88 8.25 -5.53
N GLN A 96 -9.04 7.65 -5.78
CA GLN A 96 -9.28 6.76 -6.92
C GLN A 96 -9.11 7.48 -8.29
N PRO A 97 -8.78 6.74 -9.36
CA PRO A 97 -8.84 7.26 -10.72
C PRO A 97 -10.27 7.65 -11.15
N ILE A 98 -10.34 8.56 -12.11
CA ILE A 98 -11.55 8.98 -12.82
C ILE A 98 -11.42 8.49 -14.27
N SER A 99 -12.48 7.87 -14.79
CA SER A 99 -12.48 7.34 -16.16
C SER A 99 -13.74 7.69 -16.94
N VAL A 100 -13.58 7.81 -18.26
CA VAL A 100 -14.68 8.06 -19.20
C VAL A 100 -14.38 7.40 -20.54
N ARG A 101 -15.31 6.54 -20.96
CA ARG A 101 -15.23 5.81 -22.23
C ARG A 101 -15.90 6.56 -23.37
N PHE A 102 -15.34 6.45 -24.57
CA PHE A 102 -15.90 6.98 -25.82
C PHE A 102 -16.20 5.85 -26.82
N ASP A 103 -17.14 6.09 -27.73
CA ASP A 103 -17.47 5.14 -28.82
C ASP A 103 -16.50 5.23 -30.02
N ALA A 104 -15.58 6.19 -30.00
CA ALA A 104 -14.52 6.42 -30.96
C ALA A 104 -13.28 7.02 -30.25
N PRO A 105 -12.07 6.90 -30.82
CA PRO A 105 -10.87 7.47 -30.22
C PRO A 105 -10.85 9.01 -30.22
N ILE A 106 -10.14 9.58 -29.25
CA ILE A 106 -9.80 11.01 -29.19
C ILE A 106 -8.40 11.27 -29.76
N ASP A 107 -8.08 12.52 -30.07
CA ASP A 107 -6.70 12.93 -30.38
C ASP A 107 -5.90 13.12 -29.09
N LEU A 108 -4.95 12.21 -28.83
CA LEU A 108 -4.08 12.28 -27.65
C LEU A 108 -3.18 13.53 -27.64
N GLU A 109 -2.87 14.11 -28.81
CA GLU A 109 -2.09 15.35 -28.92
C GLU A 109 -2.80 16.52 -28.23
N VAL A 110 -4.13 16.47 -28.14
CA VAL A 110 -4.90 17.45 -27.37
C VAL A 110 -4.54 17.39 -25.90
N ILE A 111 -4.39 16.20 -25.31
CA ILE A 111 -3.99 16.03 -23.91
C ILE A 111 -2.56 16.49 -23.72
N TYR A 112 -1.61 16.00 -24.54
CA TYR A 112 -0.21 16.39 -24.43
C TYR A 112 -0.01 17.90 -24.51
N ARG A 113 -0.67 18.59 -25.44
CA ARG A 113 -0.52 20.04 -25.60
C ARG A 113 -1.20 20.85 -24.51
N ARG A 114 -2.29 20.34 -23.91
CA ARG A 114 -3.14 21.12 -23.01
C ARG A 114 -2.89 20.87 -21.53
N HIS A 115 -2.39 19.68 -21.17
CA HIS A 115 -2.21 19.26 -19.77
C HIS A 115 -0.74 19.08 -19.37
N ARG A 116 0.21 19.05 -20.33
CA ARG A 116 1.65 18.95 -20.03
C ARG A 116 2.30 20.34 -19.87
N ASP A 117 1.82 21.14 -18.91
CA ASP A 117 2.30 22.51 -18.71
C ASP A 117 3.81 22.61 -18.46
N HIS A 118 4.43 21.59 -17.86
CA HIS A 118 5.87 21.56 -17.61
C HIS A 118 6.74 21.70 -18.89
N ARG A 119 6.15 21.50 -20.08
CA ARG A 119 6.83 21.68 -21.38
C ARG A 119 6.93 23.14 -21.81
N ASP A 120 6.25 24.03 -21.13
CA ASP A 120 6.21 25.44 -21.45
C ASP A 120 7.41 26.22 -20.88
N GLU A 121 7.53 27.50 -21.24
CA GLU A 121 8.63 28.35 -20.75
C GLU A 121 8.49 28.76 -19.28
N SER A 122 7.33 28.51 -18.65
CA SER A 122 7.09 28.86 -17.24
C SER A 122 7.74 27.87 -16.28
N GLY A 123 7.88 26.60 -16.67
CA GLY A 123 8.45 25.53 -15.84
C GLY A 123 7.54 25.05 -14.71
N ALA A 124 6.25 25.44 -14.71
CA ALA A 124 5.23 24.98 -13.78
C ALA A 124 4.61 23.65 -14.25
N ASP A 125 4.24 22.75 -13.34
CA ASP A 125 3.71 21.45 -13.77
C ASP A 125 2.21 21.49 -14.08
N TYR A 126 1.45 22.33 -13.38
CA TYR A 126 -0.02 22.37 -13.46
C TYR A 126 -0.54 23.80 -13.49
N ARG A 127 -1.30 24.10 -14.53
CA ARG A 127 -2.16 25.28 -14.65
C ARG A 127 -3.48 24.85 -15.26
N PHE A 128 -4.40 25.80 -15.45
CA PHE A 128 -5.80 25.49 -15.74
C PHE A 128 -6.37 26.28 -16.92
N GLU A 129 -5.67 27.29 -17.44
CA GLU A 129 -6.21 28.21 -18.42
C GLU A 129 -6.48 27.53 -19.78
N ASN A 130 -5.73 26.48 -20.11
CA ASN A 130 -5.72 25.82 -21.42
C ASN A 130 -6.28 24.39 -21.43
N ASP A 131 -6.66 23.86 -20.27
CA ASP A 131 -7.05 22.47 -20.06
C ASP A 131 -8.27 22.08 -20.89
N ALA A 132 -8.33 20.80 -21.24
CA ALA A 132 -9.50 20.21 -21.87
C ALA A 132 -10.50 19.60 -20.88
N VAL A 133 -10.03 19.25 -19.67
CA VAL A 133 -10.76 18.52 -18.64
C VAL A 133 -10.52 19.20 -17.30
N TYR A 134 -11.59 19.37 -16.52
CA TYR A 134 -11.52 19.99 -15.19
C TYR A 134 -12.23 19.10 -14.16
N VAL A 135 -11.70 19.06 -12.95
CA VAL A 135 -12.39 18.56 -11.75
C VAL A 135 -12.45 19.71 -10.76
N ILE A 136 -13.66 20.13 -10.38
CA ILE A 136 -13.89 21.34 -9.59
C ILE A 136 -14.81 21.02 -8.41
N ASP A 137 -14.43 21.47 -7.22
CA ASP A 137 -15.29 21.40 -6.03
C ASP A 137 -16.49 22.34 -6.19
N VAL A 138 -17.69 21.80 -6.13
CA VAL A 138 -18.96 22.55 -6.28
C VAL A 138 -19.78 22.57 -4.98
N THR A 139 -19.18 22.17 -3.86
CA THR A 139 -19.85 22.12 -2.55
C THR A 139 -19.85 23.48 -1.89
N LEU A 140 -21.01 24.12 -1.85
CA LEU A 140 -21.16 25.43 -1.22
C LEU A 140 -20.69 25.40 0.25
N GLY A 141 -19.72 26.26 0.58
CA GLY A 141 -19.15 26.35 1.92
C GLY A 141 -17.94 25.44 2.17
N SER A 142 -17.55 24.62 1.19
CA SER A 142 -16.25 23.93 1.23
C SER A 142 -15.09 24.94 1.24
N PRO A 143 -13.99 24.68 1.97
CA PRO A 143 -12.78 25.50 1.91
C PRO A 143 -12.17 25.62 0.52
N THR A 144 -12.42 24.64 -0.36
CA THR A 144 -11.95 24.61 -1.74
C THR A 144 -13.05 24.88 -2.76
N TYR A 145 -14.20 25.43 -2.35
CA TYR A 145 -15.31 25.74 -3.25
C TYR A 145 -14.83 26.51 -4.49
N LEU A 146 -15.18 25.99 -5.67
CA LEU A 146 -14.79 26.45 -7.01
C LEU A 146 -13.29 26.38 -7.34
N GLN A 147 -12.48 25.72 -6.52
CA GLN A 147 -11.08 25.48 -6.86
C GLN A 147 -10.95 24.25 -7.77
N PRO A 148 -10.20 24.34 -8.88
CA PRO A 148 -9.86 23.19 -9.70
C PRO A 148 -8.81 22.30 -9.03
N VAL A 149 -8.81 21.03 -9.39
CA VAL A 149 -7.90 20.01 -8.87
C VAL A 149 -6.81 19.72 -9.89
N PRO A 150 -5.52 19.67 -9.50
CA PRO A 150 -4.44 19.22 -10.39
C PRO A 150 -4.57 17.73 -10.69
N LEU A 151 -4.54 17.38 -11.97
CA LEU A 151 -4.77 16.03 -12.48
C LEU A 151 -3.51 15.49 -13.15
N ASP A 152 -3.25 14.20 -12.97
CA ASP A 152 -2.26 13.47 -13.76
C ASP A 152 -2.93 12.82 -14.98
N PHE A 153 -2.40 13.16 -16.14
CA PHE A 153 -2.60 12.53 -17.44
C PHE A 153 -1.30 11.84 -17.87
N GLY A 154 -0.68 11.06 -16.99
CA GLY A 154 0.52 10.29 -17.27
C GLY A 154 1.82 11.08 -17.27
N GLU A 155 1.89 12.22 -16.56
CA GLU A 155 3.12 13.04 -16.43
C GLU A 155 4.25 12.35 -15.65
N GLY A 156 3.96 11.20 -15.04
CA GLY A 156 4.87 10.43 -14.20
C GLY A 156 4.61 10.56 -12.70
N ASN A 157 3.44 11.08 -12.28
CA ASN A 157 3.05 11.04 -10.87
C ASN A 157 2.67 9.63 -10.40
N PHE A 158 2.08 8.86 -11.30
CA PHE A 158 1.65 7.49 -11.07
C PHE A 158 2.30 6.55 -12.10
N PRO A 159 3.64 6.34 -12.02
CA PRO A 159 4.29 5.39 -12.91
C PRO A 159 3.68 4.00 -12.72
N VAL A 160 3.52 3.24 -13.81
CA VAL A 160 2.90 1.90 -13.82
C VAL A 160 3.87 0.79 -14.26
N LEU A 161 5.12 1.17 -14.54
CA LEU A 161 6.17 0.25 -14.97
C LEU A 161 6.61 -0.64 -13.81
N LEU A 162 6.73 -1.93 -14.09
CA LEU A 162 7.26 -2.94 -13.19
C LEU A 162 8.78 -2.89 -13.21
N ARG A 163 9.42 -2.98 -12.05
CA ARG A 163 10.87 -3.16 -11.97
C ARG A 163 11.25 -4.58 -12.43
N THR A 164 10.52 -5.60 -11.98
CA THR A 164 10.64 -7.00 -12.41
C THR A 164 9.35 -7.52 -13.08
N PRO A 165 9.26 -7.52 -14.42
CA PRO A 165 8.11 -8.00 -15.19
C PRO A 165 7.65 -9.44 -14.89
N GLN A 166 8.61 -10.32 -14.58
CA GLN A 166 8.43 -11.76 -14.39
C GLN A 166 8.17 -12.16 -12.93
N GLN A 167 7.79 -11.23 -12.04
CA GLN A 167 7.60 -11.54 -10.61
C GLN A 167 6.35 -12.40 -10.30
N TYR A 168 5.38 -12.49 -11.20
CA TYR A 168 4.06 -13.11 -10.93
C TYR A 168 4.01 -14.62 -11.18
N TRP A 169 4.97 -15.37 -10.63
CA TRP A 169 5.07 -16.84 -10.64
C TRP A 169 5.20 -17.52 -11.99
N GLU A 170 5.59 -18.79 -11.95
CA GLU A 170 5.90 -19.59 -13.11
C GLU A 170 4.77 -19.68 -14.15
N HIS A 171 5.18 -19.88 -15.41
CA HIS A 171 4.29 -20.12 -16.54
C HIS A 171 3.31 -18.97 -16.86
N ASP A 172 3.63 -17.74 -16.46
CA ASP A 172 2.90 -16.54 -16.90
C ASP A 172 3.22 -16.23 -18.38
N PRO A 173 2.26 -16.35 -19.32
CA PRO A 173 2.49 -15.94 -20.70
C PRO A 173 2.81 -14.43 -20.80
N LYS A 174 2.31 -13.58 -19.89
CA LYS A 174 2.51 -12.13 -19.92
C LYS A 174 3.81 -11.67 -19.24
N SER A 175 4.75 -12.57 -18.96
CA SER A 175 6.07 -12.27 -18.37
C SER A 175 6.94 -11.31 -19.21
N VAL A 176 6.65 -11.17 -20.51
CA VAL A 176 7.29 -10.20 -21.41
C VAL A 176 6.69 -8.79 -21.34
N THR A 177 5.61 -8.59 -20.58
CA THR A 177 4.94 -7.28 -20.45
C THR A 177 5.53 -6.45 -19.30
N HIS A 178 5.74 -5.15 -19.54
CA HIS A 178 6.44 -4.26 -18.61
C HIS A 178 5.52 -3.55 -17.61
N ALA A 179 4.22 -3.84 -17.63
CA ALA A 179 3.22 -3.31 -16.72
C ALA A 179 2.26 -4.42 -16.26
N LEU A 180 1.72 -4.28 -15.04
CA LEU A 180 0.65 -5.16 -14.55
C LEU A 180 -0.71 -4.75 -15.15
N THR A 181 -0.93 -3.44 -15.22
CA THR A 181 -2.25 -2.87 -15.50
C THR A 181 -2.50 -2.55 -16.96
N PHE A 182 -1.49 -2.46 -17.82
CA PHE A 182 -1.63 -2.12 -19.24
C PHE A 182 -0.90 -3.14 -20.10
N GLU A 183 -1.44 -3.40 -21.29
CA GLU A 183 -0.78 -4.25 -22.27
C GLU A 183 0.43 -3.51 -22.86
N THR A 184 1.54 -4.22 -23.02
CA THR A 184 2.78 -3.68 -23.61
C THR A 184 3.37 -4.62 -24.69
N PHE A 185 2.66 -5.69 -25.04
CA PHE A 185 3.04 -6.69 -26.01
C PHE A 185 2.15 -6.59 -27.26
N GLU A 186 2.73 -6.89 -28.43
CA GLU A 186 2.07 -6.82 -29.73
C GLU A 186 1.79 -8.23 -30.23
N GLU A 187 0.50 -8.55 -30.40
CA GLU A 187 0.05 -9.83 -30.94
C GLU A 187 -0.23 -9.81 -32.44
N ASP A 188 -0.42 -8.63 -33.07
CA ASP A 188 -0.63 -8.49 -34.52
C ASP A 188 0.69 -8.64 -35.30
N ILE A 189 1.22 -9.86 -35.28
CA ILE A 189 2.53 -10.21 -35.82
C ILE A 189 2.60 -9.93 -37.33
N ASP A 190 1.49 -10.08 -38.05
CA ASP A 190 1.44 -9.86 -39.49
C ASP A 190 0.95 -8.46 -39.91
N GLY A 191 0.49 -7.65 -38.96
CA GLY A 191 0.08 -6.25 -39.12
C GLY A 191 -1.22 -6.08 -39.90
N ASN A 192 -2.10 -7.08 -39.87
CA ASN A 192 -3.36 -7.06 -40.63
C ASN A 192 -4.56 -6.54 -39.81
N GLY A 193 -4.38 -6.34 -38.50
CA GLY A 193 -5.38 -5.83 -37.58
C GLY A 193 -6.53 -6.81 -37.30
N ARG A 194 -6.28 -8.12 -37.37
CA ARG A 194 -7.26 -9.17 -37.04
C ARG A 194 -6.58 -10.24 -36.21
N LEU A 195 -7.29 -10.74 -35.21
CA LEU A 195 -6.86 -11.89 -34.43
C LEU A 195 -6.85 -13.15 -35.30
N ASP A 196 -5.67 -13.54 -35.78
CA ASP A 196 -5.47 -14.78 -36.53
C ASP A 196 -5.15 -15.97 -35.60
N PRO A 197 -5.42 -17.22 -36.04
CA PRO A 197 -5.15 -18.39 -35.22
C PRO A 197 -3.71 -18.45 -34.72
N GLY A 198 -3.58 -18.45 -33.39
CA GLY A 198 -2.33 -18.50 -32.69
C GLY A 198 -1.59 -17.19 -32.42
N GLU A 199 -2.19 -16.04 -32.74
CA GLU A 199 -1.72 -14.72 -32.28
C GLU A 199 -2.11 -14.46 -30.82
N ASP A 200 -3.30 -14.89 -30.40
CA ASP A 200 -3.79 -14.82 -29.02
C ASP A 200 -2.95 -15.75 -28.10
N ILE A 201 -1.97 -15.19 -27.39
CA ILE A 201 -1.01 -15.97 -26.60
C ILE A 201 -1.58 -16.34 -25.24
N ASP A 202 -2.30 -15.45 -24.58
CA ASP A 202 -2.93 -15.71 -23.28
C ASP A 202 -4.38 -16.21 -23.38
N LEU A 203 -4.92 -16.25 -24.60
CA LEU A 203 -6.23 -16.81 -24.96
C LEU A 203 -7.41 -16.06 -24.34
N ASP A 204 -7.32 -14.73 -24.29
CA ASP A 204 -8.35 -13.85 -23.74
C ASP A 204 -9.38 -13.37 -24.80
N GLY A 205 -9.17 -13.70 -26.07
CA GLY A 205 -10.05 -13.37 -27.19
C GLY A 205 -9.89 -11.95 -27.74
N VAL A 206 -8.87 -11.21 -27.33
CA VAL A 206 -8.50 -9.89 -27.85
C VAL A 206 -7.25 -9.99 -28.71
N LEU A 207 -7.15 -9.12 -29.72
CA LEU A 207 -5.89 -8.88 -30.42
C LEU A 207 -5.16 -7.80 -29.65
N ASP A 208 -4.18 -8.20 -28.86
CA ASP A 208 -3.46 -7.27 -28.01
C ASP A 208 -2.52 -6.37 -28.79
N HIS A 209 -2.66 -5.06 -28.55
CA HIS A 209 -1.75 -4.04 -29.03
C HIS A 209 -1.12 -3.32 -27.82
N PRO A 210 0.18 -3.01 -27.85
CA PRO A 210 0.83 -2.28 -26.77
C PRO A 210 0.17 -0.93 -26.54
N ASN A 211 -0.03 -0.55 -25.28
CA ASN A 211 -0.65 0.71 -24.89
C ASN A 211 0.36 1.90 -25.00
N LEU A 212 1.03 2.01 -26.14
CA LEU A 212 2.16 2.91 -26.40
C LEU A 212 1.79 4.00 -27.41
N HIS A 213 2.38 5.19 -27.27
CA HIS A 213 2.20 6.29 -28.21
C HIS A 213 3.48 7.13 -28.38
N PRO A 214 3.97 7.34 -29.63
CA PRO A 214 5.31 7.86 -29.91
C PRO A 214 5.49 9.37 -29.67
N ASN A 215 4.41 10.11 -29.35
CA ASN A 215 4.47 11.58 -29.31
C ASN A 215 5.12 12.15 -28.05
N GLU A 216 5.57 11.34 -27.08
CA GLU A 216 6.32 11.88 -25.95
C GLU A 216 7.70 12.42 -26.39
N ASP A 217 8.41 11.71 -27.28
CA ASP A 217 9.73 12.11 -27.81
C ASP A 217 9.78 12.30 -29.34
N GLY A 218 8.70 11.94 -30.06
CA GLY A 218 8.56 12.09 -31.50
C GLY A 218 9.30 11.03 -32.33
N ARG A 219 9.77 9.94 -31.70
CA ARG A 219 10.50 8.84 -32.36
C ARG A 219 9.55 7.69 -32.70
N ALA A 220 8.78 7.87 -33.77
CA ALA A 220 7.81 6.86 -34.21
C ALA A 220 8.41 5.54 -34.74
N ASP A 221 9.74 5.44 -34.89
CA ASP A 221 10.42 4.27 -35.45
C ASP A 221 10.86 3.23 -34.40
N GLU A 222 10.86 3.58 -33.11
CA GLU A 222 11.27 2.69 -32.00
C GLU A 222 10.38 2.98 -30.77
N LEU A 223 9.19 2.37 -30.69
CA LEU A 223 8.35 2.46 -29.50
C LEU A 223 9.03 1.76 -28.32
N ASP A 224 9.17 2.46 -27.20
CA ASP A 224 9.81 1.99 -25.97
C ASP A 224 8.79 2.05 -24.82
N PRO A 225 8.43 0.91 -24.19
CA PRO A 225 7.53 0.90 -23.04
C PRO A 225 7.94 1.83 -21.91
N PHE A 226 9.23 2.15 -21.75
CA PHE A 226 9.66 3.12 -20.74
C PHE A 226 9.17 4.54 -21.06
N ARG A 227 9.25 4.97 -22.32
CA ARG A 227 9.00 6.36 -22.72
C ARG A 227 7.60 6.59 -23.27
N ASP A 228 7.05 5.57 -23.94
CA ASP A 228 5.86 5.72 -24.77
C ASP A 228 4.61 5.12 -24.11
N LEU A 229 4.73 4.47 -22.94
CA LEU A 229 3.59 3.89 -22.24
C LEU A 229 2.61 4.98 -21.78
N VAL A 230 1.40 4.92 -22.34
CA VAL A 230 0.33 5.87 -22.05
C VAL A 230 -0.48 5.33 -20.88
N SER A 231 -0.45 5.99 -19.72
CA SER A 231 -1.28 5.57 -18.57
C SER A 231 -2.63 6.27 -18.48
N PHE A 232 -2.85 7.33 -19.27
CA PHE A 232 -4.06 8.15 -19.25
C PHE A 232 -5.10 7.78 -20.31
N TRP A 233 -4.78 6.85 -21.21
CA TRP A 233 -5.67 6.40 -22.27
C TRP A 233 -5.53 4.90 -22.45
N GLU A 234 -6.65 4.17 -22.43
CA GLU A 234 -6.72 2.74 -22.70
C GLU A 234 -7.25 2.51 -24.11
N PHE A 235 -6.38 2.04 -25.01
CA PHE A 235 -6.72 1.88 -26.44
C PHE A 235 -7.78 0.81 -26.67
N GLU A 236 -7.76 -0.29 -25.92
CA GLU A 236 -8.68 -1.43 -26.09
C GLU A 236 -10.15 -1.01 -26.04
N THR A 237 -10.52 -0.08 -25.14
CA THR A 237 -11.93 0.34 -24.99
C THR A 237 -12.21 1.81 -25.33
N ASN A 238 -11.19 2.57 -25.74
CA ASN A 238 -11.23 4.03 -25.90
C ASN A 238 -11.63 4.76 -24.61
N THR A 239 -10.89 4.48 -23.52
CA THR A 239 -11.18 5.07 -22.21
C THR A 239 -10.10 6.05 -21.78
N LEU A 240 -10.51 7.29 -21.52
CA LEU A 240 -9.67 8.29 -20.87
C LEU A 240 -9.66 8.02 -19.36
N ILE A 241 -8.47 8.03 -18.76
CA ILE A 241 -8.22 7.80 -17.34
C ILE A 241 -7.36 8.96 -16.83
N PHE A 242 -7.73 9.55 -15.71
CA PHE A 242 -6.95 10.61 -15.07
C PHE A 242 -7.18 10.57 -13.57
N ARG A 243 -6.25 11.14 -12.80
CA ARG A 243 -6.28 11.01 -11.34
C ARG A 243 -5.93 12.31 -10.63
N PRO A 244 -6.61 12.64 -9.52
CA PRO A 244 -6.17 13.74 -8.67
C PRO A 244 -4.79 13.44 -8.08
N ILE A 245 -3.86 14.40 -8.19
CA ILE A 245 -2.49 14.27 -7.64
C ILE A 245 -2.51 14.41 -6.11
N ILE A 246 -3.46 15.19 -5.60
CA ILE A 246 -3.73 15.37 -4.18
C ILE A 246 -5.14 14.84 -3.92
N PRO A 247 -5.37 14.00 -2.89
CA PRO A 247 -6.70 13.52 -2.54
C PRO A 247 -7.72 14.65 -2.48
N LEU A 248 -8.88 14.38 -3.07
CA LEU A 248 -10.05 15.23 -2.99
C LEU A 248 -10.50 15.36 -1.53
N ARG A 249 -11.19 16.44 -1.19
CA ARG A 249 -11.78 16.60 0.14
C ARG A 249 -12.87 15.55 0.33
N GLU A 250 -12.93 14.95 1.52
CA GLU A 250 -14.05 14.08 1.91
C GLU A 250 -15.38 14.84 1.97
N LYS A 251 -16.51 14.13 1.86
CA LYS A 251 -17.88 14.67 1.89
C LYS A 251 -18.13 15.84 0.94
N THR A 252 -17.45 15.86 -0.19
CA THR A 252 -17.45 16.99 -1.12
C THR A 252 -17.94 16.51 -2.48
N THR A 253 -18.91 17.22 -3.03
CA THR A 253 -19.38 17.04 -4.41
C THR A 253 -18.45 17.78 -5.36
N TYR A 254 -17.94 17.04 -6.34
CA TYR A 254 -17.11 17.53 -7.43
C TYR A 254 -17.87 17.46 -8.74
N ALA A 255 -17.69 18.46 -9.59
CA ALA A 255 -18.10 18.45 -10.99
C ALA A 255 -16.89 18.11 -11.87
N VAL A 256 -17.05 17.14 -12.75
CA VAL A 256 -16.11 16.87 -13.84
C VAL A 256 -16.64 17.53 -15.10
N VAL A 257 -15.81 18.32 -15.76
CA VAL A 257 -16.16 19.06 -16.97
C VAL A 257 -15.18 18.70 -18.07
N ILE A 258 -15.70 18.12 -19.16
CA ILE A 258 -14.99 17.96 -20.42
C ILE A 258 -15.43 19.09 -21.34
N THR A 259 -14.48 19.88 -21.80
CA THR A 259 -14.74 21.03 -22.68
C THR A 259 -14.75 20.60 -24.15
N SER A 260 -15.25 21.47 -25.03
CA SER A 260 -15.17 21.31 -26.48
C SER A 260 -13.73 21.40 -27.03
N ARG A 261 -12.73 21.61 -26.15
CA ARG A 261 -11.31 21.54 -26.50
C ARG A 261 -10.82 20.11 -26.66
N LEU A 262 -11.51 19.11 -26.09
CA LEU A 262 -11.23 17.69 -26.31
C LEU A 262 -11.87 17.26 -27.64
N THR A 263 -11.03 16.84 -28.60
CA THR A 263 -11.45 16.54 -29.96
C THR A 263 -10.88 15.20 -30.44
N ASP A 264 -11.43 14.68 -31.54
CA ASP A 264 -10.78 13.62 -32.32
C ASP A 264 -9.64 14.19 -33.21
N GLU A 265 -9.02 13.31 -33.99
CA GLU A 265 -7.95 13.65 -34.96
C GLU A 265 -8.42 14.59 -36.09
N ASN A 266 -9.74 14.69 -36.31
CA ASN A 266 -10.33 15.61 -37.30
C ASN A 266 -10.61 17.00 -36.71
N GLY A 267 -10.46 17.17 -35.40
CA GLY A 267 -10.77 18.39 -34.67
C GLY A 267 -12.25 18.53 -34.29
N GLU A 268 -13.04 17.47 -34.40
CA GLU A 268 -14.45 17.44 -33.98
C GLU A 268 -14.53 17.22 -32.45
N PRO A 269 -15.24 18.09 -31.69
CA PRO A 269 -15.37 17.94 -30.25
C PRO A 269 -16.10 16.67 -29.82
N ILE A 270 -15.75 16.16 -28.64
CA ILE A 270 -16.51 15.08 -28.01
C ILE A 270 -17.97 15.46 -27.77
N ARG A 271 -18.84 14.47 -27.64
CA ARG A 271 -20.29 14.66 -27.54
C ARG A 271 -20.91 13.97 -26.33
N SER A 272 -21.87 14.67 -25.71
CA SER A 272 -22.76 14.10 -24.69
C SER A 272 -23.69 13.03 -25.29
N PRO A 273 -24.02 11.97 -24.53
CA PRO A 273 -25.00 10.99 -24.95
C PRO A 273 -26.45 11.42 -24.69
N PHE A 274 -26.68 12.57 -24.07
CA PHE A 274 -28.00 13.08 -23.73
C PHE A 274 -28.43 14.26 -24.63
N GLU A 275 -29.68 14.70 -24.47
CA GLU A 275 -30.19 15.93 -25.12
C GLU A 275 -29.43 17.18 -24.66
N TYR A 276 -28.90 17.16 -23.45
CA TYR A 276 -28.06 18.21 -22.87
C TYR A 276 -26.65 17.70 -22.63
N VAL A 277 -25.70 18.62 -22.40
CA VAL A 277 -24.29 18.28 -22.12
C VAL A 277 -24.07 17.56 -20.78
N ASN A 278 -25.13 17.34 -20.01
CA ASN A 278 -25.12 16.58 -18.76
C ASN A 278 -26.44 15.81 -18.60
N HIS A 279 -26.47 14.82 -17.70
CA HIS A 279 -27.73 14.21 -17.29
C HIS A 279 -28.53 15.22 -16.44
N ALA A 280 -29.81 15.44 -16.78
CA ALA A 280 -30.62 16.52 -16.19
C ALA A 280 -30.83 16.41 -14.67
N ALA A 281 -30.64 15.22 -14.08
CA ALA A 281 -30.71 15.02 -12.63
C ALA A 281 -29.50 15.60 -11.86
N GLN A 282 -28.39 15.90 -12.54
CA GLN A 282 -27.16 16.43 -11.94
C GLN A 282 -26.96 17.93 -12.25
N THR A 283 -27.88 18.56 -12.98
CA THR A 283 -27.73 19.96 -13.42
C THR A 283 -27.47 20.91 -12.25
N ASP A 284 -28.25 20.79 -11.16
CA ASP A 284 -28.13 21.69 -10.01
C ASP A 284 -26.76 21.60 -9.32
N ASP A 285 -26.18 20.39 -9.26
CA ASP A 285 -24.85 20.17 -8.68
C ASP A 285 -23.74 20.78 -9.56
N ILE A 286 -23.91 20.73 -10.89
CA ILE A 286 -22.86 21.12 -11.84
C ILE A 286 -22.90 22.63 -12.14
N LEU A 287 -24.07 23.27 -12.15
CA LEU A 287 -24.25 24.68 -12.51
C LEU A 287 -23.23 25.66 -11.88
N PRO A 288 -22.81 25.52 -10.60
CA PRO A 288 -21.80 26.39 -10.01
C PRO A 288 -20.48 26.44 -10.78
N VAL A 289 -20.11 25.36 -11.49
CA VAL A 289 -18.85 25.26 -12.22
C VAL A 289 -18.67 26.37 -13.26
N LEU A 290 -19.77 26.90 -13.80
CA LEU A 290 -19.74 27.97 -14.81
C LEU A 290 -19.13 29.28 -14.28
N GLU A 291 -19.19 29.51 -12.96
CA GLU A 291 -18.52 30.65 -12.33
C GLU A 291 -17.00 30.51 -12.46
N GLN A 292 -16.45 29.34 -12.09
CA GLN A 292 -15.02 29.09 -12.19
C GLN A 292 -14.52 29.05 -13.63
N LEU A 293 -15.27 28.43 -14.54
CA LEU A 293 -14.89 28.37 -15.96
C LEU A 293 -14.75 29.77 -16.57
N SER A 294 -15.52 30.75 -16.10
CA SER A 294 -15.43 32.13 -16.61
C SER A 294 -14.09 32.82 -16.30
N GLU A 295 -13.37 32.38 -15.28
CA GLU A 295 -11.99 32.85 -14.98
C GLU A 295 -10.97 32.37 -16.02
N TYR A 296 -11.31 31.34 -16.81
CA TYR A 296 -10.49 30.79 -17.90
C TYR A 296 -11.01 31.18 -19.29
N ASP A 297 -11.82 32.24 -19.38
CA ASP A 297 -12.51 32.68 -20.60
C ASP A 297 -13.39 31.58 -21.23
N LEU A 298 -13.91 30.66 -20.40
CA LEU A 298 -14.85 29.60 -20.80
C LEU A 298 -16.27 29.94 -20.34
N SER A 299 -17.24 29.43 -21.08
CA SER A 299 -18.66 29.60 -20.83
C SER A 299 -19.40 28.28 -20.88
N SER A 300 -20.72 28.30 -20.65
CA SER A 300 -21.56 27.12 -20.90
C SER A 300 -21.42 26.61 -22.33
N ASP A 301 -21.08 27.48 -23.29
CA ASP A 301 -20.95 27.08 -24.69
C ASP A 301 -19.74 26.21 -25.00
N ASP A 302 -18.75 26.22 -24.10
CA ASP A 302 -17.52 25.46 -24.21
C ASP A 302 -17.58 24.11 -23.48
N VAL A 303 -18.69 23.81 -22.80
CA VAL A 303 -18.90 22.52 -22.13
C VAL A 303 -19.40 21.49 -23.15
N ALA A 304 -18.67 20.40 -23.32
CA ALA A 304 -19.02 19.29 -24.21
C ALA A 304 -19.72 18.15 -23.45
N PHE A 305 -19.24 17.83 -22.25
CA PHE A 305 -19.88 16.89 -21.34
C PHE A 305 -19.55 17.21 -19.87
N ALA A 306 -20.48 16.99 -18.95
CA ALA A 306 -20.23 17.16 -17.52
C ALA A 306 -21.07 16.20 -16.65
N TRP A 307 -20.51 15.80 -15.50
CA TRP A 307 -21.19 15.02 -14.46
C TRP A 307 -20.69 15.38 -13.05
N SER A 308 -21.40 14.92 -12.02
CA SER A 308 -21.01 15.10 -10.62
C SER A 308 -20.77 13.78 -9.90
N PHE A 309 -19.92 13.81 -8.88
CA PHE A 309 -19.76 12.73 -7.90
C PHE A 309 -19.46 13.29 -6.51
N THR A 310 -19.87 12.58 -5.46
CA THR A 310 -19.66 12.98 -4.06
C THR A 310 -18.71 12.01 -3.36
N THR A 311 -17.64 12.54 -2.75
CA THR A 311 -16.63 11.75 -2.03
C THR A 311 -17.14 11.24 -0.68
N GLN A 312 -16.64 10.08 -0.25
CA GLN A 312 -16.95 9.46 1.04
C GLN A 312 -16.40 10.27 2.23
N GLU A 313 -16.84 9.92 3.44
CA GLU A 313 -16.18 10.29 4.71
C GLU A 313 -15.16 9.22 5.07
N ALA A 314 -13.87 9.54 5.02
CA ALA A 314 -12.79 8.55 5.16
C ALA A 314 -12.12 8.59 6.53
N THR A 315 -12.02 9.76 7.18
CA THR A 315 -11.23 9.93 8.41
C THR A 315 -12.01 9.83 9.71
N ALA A 316 -13.33 10.02 9.66
CA ALA A 316 -14.13 10.27 10.86
C ALA A 316 -14.21 9.10 11.83
N ASP A 317 -14.13 7.86 11.35
CA ASP A 317 -14.10 6.69 12.24
C ASP A 317 -12.89 6.73 13.17
N MET A 318 -11.70 7.10 12.66
CA MET A 318 -10.50 7.19 13.48
C MET A 318 -10.58 8.38 14.45
N VAL A 319 -11.17 9.51 14.03
CA VAL A 319 -11.44 10.65 14.91
C VAL A 319 -12.41 10.28 16.03
N ASN A 320 -13.52 9.61 15.70
CA ASN A 320 -14.53 9.17 16.66
C ASN A 320 -13.97 8.13 17.65
N LEU A 321 -13.12 7.22 17.19
CA LEU A 321 -12.44 6.25 18.05
C LEU A 321 -11.44 6.93 18.98
N ARG A 322 -10.65 7.87 18.46
CA ARG A 322 -9.75 8.70 19.27
C ARG A 322 -10.55 9.42 20.35
N ASP A 323 -11.57 10.18 19.99
CA ASP A 323 -12.41 10.90 20.96
C ASP A 323 -13.08 9.93 21.96
N GLY A 324 -13.55 8.77 21.49
CA GLY A 324 -14.13 7.71 22.32
C GLY A 324 -13.16 7.15 23.36
N LEU A 325 -11.89 6.95 23.00
CA LEU A 325 -10.83 6.59 23.93
C LEU A 325 -10.67 7.65 25.04
N TYR A 326 -10.90 8.94 24.77
CA TYR A 326 -10.86 10.01 25.77
C TYR A 326 -12.21 10.28 26.46
N GLY A 327 -13.23 9.44 26.21
CA GLY A 327 -14.55 9.55 26.85
C GLY A 327 -15.45 10.60 26.22
N GLU A 328 -15.19 10.95 24.95
CA GLU A 328 -15.89 12.00 24.21
C GLU A 328 -16.64 11.44 22.99
N GLY A 329 -17.56 12.26 22.46
CA GLY A 329 -18.24 11.93 21.21
C GLY A 329 -19.21 10.74 21.30
N PRO A 330 -19.65 10.20 20.14
CA PRO A 330 -20.64 9.12 20.10
C PRO A 330 -20.10 7.78 20.62
N LEU A 331 -18.76 7.62 20.65
CA LEU A 331 -18.07 6.43 21.16
C LEU A 331 -17.50 6.62 22.57
N ALA A 332 -17.96 7.63 23.33
CA ALA A 332 -17.49 7.94 24.69
C ALA A 332 -17.47 6.72 25.66
N TRP A 333 -18.35 5.75 25.42
CA TRP A 333 -18.43 4.51 26.19
C TRP A 333 -17.18 3.63 26.09
N ILE A 334 -16.36 3.79 25.04
CA ILE A 334 -15.10 3.07 24.88
C ILE A 334 -14.17 3.37 26.07
N ALA A 335 -14.11 4.61 26.54
CA ALA A 335 -13.25 4.95 27.69
C ALA A 335 -13.62 4.22 28.98
N ASP A 336 -14.92 3.91 29.18
CA ASP A 336 -15.44 3.18 30.34
C ASP A 336 -15.14 1.68 30.24
N ASP A 337 -15.35 1.09 29.06
CA ASP A 337 -15.23 -0.35 28.84
C ASP A 337 -13.76 -0.78 28.61
N PHE A 338 -12.92 0.15 28.14
CA PHE A 338 -11.49 -0.02 27.87
C PHE A 338 -10.69 1.09 28.59
N PRO A 339 -10.52 1.02 29.92
CA PRO A 339 -9.75 2.02 30.66
C PRO A 339 -8.25 1.98 30.29
N ALA A 340 -7.58 3.12 30.40
CA ALA A 340 -6.13 3.21 30.24
C ALA A 340 -5.43 2.56 31.44
N GLU A 341 -5.16 1.25 31.34
CA GLU A 341 -4.61 0.44 32.42
C GLU A 341 -3.42 -0.39 31.92
N LEU A 342 -2.31 -0.36 32.68
CA LEU A 342 -1.22 -1.32 32.56
C LEU A 342 -1.67 -2.63 33.21
N THR A 343 -2.08 -3.59 32.39
CA THR A 343 -2.66 -4.86 32.86
C THR A 343 -1.58 -5.83 33.36
N PHE A 344 -0.35 -5.69 32.88
CA PHE A 344 0.77 -6.56 33.23
C PHE A 344 2.12 -5.87 33.00
N LEU A 345 3.09 -6.13 33.86
CA LEU A 345 4.49 -5.72 33.71
C LEU A 345 5.38 -6.97 33.66
N HIS A 346 6.18 -7.13 32.62
CA HIS A 346 7.04 -8.30 32.44
C HIS A 346 8.27 -8.24 33.37
N GLN A 347 8.66 -9.40 33.89
CA GLN A 347 9.99 -9.56 34.46
C GLN A 347 11.00 -9.65 33.32
N MET A 348 12.06 -8.86 33.42
CA MET A 348 13.08 -8.71 32.40
C MET A 348 14.43 -9.30 32.84
N VAL A 349 14.60 -9.59 34.13
CA VAL A 349 15.81 -10.17 34.72
C VAL A 349 15.44 -11.33 35.64
N ASP A 350 16.29 -12.36 35.67
CA ASP A 350 16.12 -13.52 36.53
C ASP A 350 16.28 -13.16 38.02
N ASP A 351 15.26 -13.47 38.82
CA ASP A 351 15.26 -13.20 40.26
C ASP A 351 16.42 -13.92 40.97
N GLY A 352 17.22 -13.16 41.73
CA GLY A 352 18.37 -13.67 42.47
C GLY A 352 19.60 -14.00 41.60
N SER A 353 19.60 -13.69 40.31
CA SER A 353 20.79 -13.81 39.46
C SER A 353 21.78 -12.68 39.74
N PRO A 354 23.06 -12.96 40.07
CA PRO A 354 24.07 -11.92 40.20
C PRO A 354 24.33 -11.29 38.83
N ASP A 355 24.75 -10.03 38.82
CA ASP A 355 25.16 -9.37 37.59
C ASP A 355 26.41 -10.05 37.00
N PRO A 356 26.33 -10.61 35.78
CA PRO A 356 27.48 -11.28 35.16
C PRO A 356 28.55 -10.31 34.62
N ILE A 357 28.22 -9.02 34.49
CA ILE A 357 29.09 -7.95 33.99
C ILE A 357 29.61 -7.08 35.15
N GLY A 358 28.87 -7.04 36.25
CA GLY A 358 29.22 -6.32 37.48
C GLY A 358 30.43 -6.89 38.23
N GLU A 359 30.81 -6.21 39.32
CA GLU A 359 31.93 -6.66 40.16
C GLU A 359 31.69 -8.10 40.69
N PRO A 360 32.74 -8.94 40.81
CA PRO A 360 32.60 -10.25 41.41
C PRO A 360 32.00 -10.14 42.83
N ASN A 361 30.83 -10.76 43.04
CA ASN A 361 29.99 -10.69 44.25
C ASN A 361 29.08 -9.45 44.39
N ALA A 362 28.81 -8.72 43.32
CA ALA A 362 27.72 -7.74 43.31
C ALA A 362 26.39 -8.42 43.74
N PRO A 363 25.58 -7.75 44.59
CA PRO A 363 24.26 -8.28 44.95
C PRO A 363 23.38 -8.43 43.70
N ALA A 364 22.44 -9.38 43.73
CA ALA A 364 21.43 -9.50 42.69
C ALA A 364 20.62 -8.19 42.59
N PRO A 365 20.16 -7.79 41.40
CA PRO A 365 19.39 -6.57 41.24
C PRO A 365 18.08 -6.65 42.02
N ASP A 366 17.75 -5.60 42.76
CA ASP A 366 16.50 -5.51 43.53
C ASP A 366 15.29 -5.31 42.60
N ASN A 367 15.50 -4.65 41.45
CA ASN A 367 14.50 -4.45 40.41
C ASN A 367 14.67 -5.47 39.27
N ILE A 368 13.70 -6.35 39.10
CA ILE A 368 13.69 -7.41 38.08
C ILE A 368 12.80 -7.11 36.87
N TYR A 369 12.16 -5.93 36.86
CA TYR A 369 11.19 -5.54 35.83
C TYR A 369 11.80 -4.69 34.71
N VAL A 370 13.05 -4.28 34.86
CA VAL A 370 13.82 -3.54 33.87
C VAL A 370 15.05 -4.33 33.44
N MET A 371 15.37 -4.33 32.14
CA MET A 371 16.59 -4.92 31.58
C MET A 371 17.64 -3.82 31.40
N PRO A 372 18.72 -3.78 32.18
CA PRO A 372 19.80 -2.81 32.00
C PRO A 372 20.41 -2.86 30.59
N GLY A 373 20.74 -1.69 30.02
CA GLY A 373 21.26 -1.59 28.65
C GLY A 373 22.60 -2.31 28.45
N ASP A 374 23.48 -2.27 29.44
CA ASP A 374 24.77 -2.97 29.44
C ASP A 374 24.61 -4.51 29.39
N ARG A 375 23.55 -5.06 30.00
CA ARG A 375 23.20 -6.48 29.88
C ARG A 375 22.66 -6.84 28.51
N LEU A 376 21.82 -6.00 27.91
CA LEU A 376 21.33 -6.22 26.55
C LEU A 376 22.50 -6.26 25.55
N GLN A 377 23.47 -5.36 25.66
CA GLN A 377 24.63 -5.31 24.77
C GLN A 377 25.38 -6.65 24.66
N GLN A 378 25.49 -7.40 25.76
CA GLN A 378 26.19 -8.69 25.77
C GLN A 378 25.50 -9.77 24.95
N VAL A 379 24.18 -9.64 24.77
CA VAL A 379 23.39 -10.55 23.96
C VAL A 379 23.04 -9.96 22.59
N LEU A 380 23.11 -8.63 22.41
CA LEU A 380 22.66 -7.96 21.21
C LEU A 380 23.43 -8.40 19.97
N GLY A 381 24.75 -8.57 20.01
CA GLY A 381 25.51 -9.05 18.85
C GLY A 381 25.00 -10.41 18.33
N PRO A 382 24.98 -11.47 19.16
CA PRO A 382 24.37 -12.75 18.80
C PRO A 382 22.86 -12.71 18.54
N PHE A 383 22.14 -11.75 19.11
CA PHE A 383 20.69 -11.61 19.00
C PHE A 383 20.26 -10.80 17.76
N ALA A 384 21.11 -9.93 17.25
CA ALA A 384 20.85 -9.07 16.11
C ALA A 384 20.54 -9.91 14.86
N GLN A 385 21.19 -11.07 14.70
CA GLN A 385 20.87 -12.02 13.62
C GLN A 385 19.40 -12.48 13.64
N PHE A 386 18.75 -12.58 14.80
CA PHE A 386 17.33 -12.96 14.90
C PHE A 386 16.40 -11.76 14.88
N ALA A 387 16.84 -10.60 15.41
CA ALA A 387 16.01 -9.41 15.53
C ALA A 387 15.95 -8.58 14.23
N PHE A 388 16.96 -8.71 13.36
CA PHE A 388 17.08 -7.98 12.10
C PHE A 388 17.54 -8.90 10.96
N ASP A 389 17.03 -10.13 10.91
CA ASP A 389 17.40 -11.15 9.91
C ASP A 389 17.30 -10.61 8.46
N ASP A 390 16.31 -9.74 8.21
CA ASP A 390 16.10 -9.03 6.93
C ASP A 390 17.28 -8.12 6.49
N PHE A 391 18.23 -7.80 7.38
CA PHE A 391 19.32 -6.86 7.13
C PHE A 391 20.70 -7.50 6.96
N ASN A 392 20.81 -8.84 6.98
CA ASN A 392 22.03 -9.62 6.70
C ASN A 392 23.29 -9.10 7.45
N ILE A 393 23.30 -9.28 8.78
CA ILE A 393 24.24 -8.62 9.69
C ILE A 393 25.56 -9.39 9.84
N ASP A 394 26.66 -8.83 9.33
CA ASP A 394 28.00 -9.42 9.43
C ASP A 394 28.87 -8.87 10.59
N ALA A 395 28.64 -7.63 11.04
CA ALA A 395 29.43 -6.97 12.09
C ALA A 395 28.62 -5.93 12.89
N PRO A 396 27.93 -6.31 13.98
CA PRO A 396 27.03 -5.42 14.73
C PRO A 396 27.74 -4.46 15.71
N ASP A 397 29.07 -4.31 15.66
CA ASP A 397 29.82 -3.62 16.72
C ASP A 397 29.39 -2.16 16.91
N GLN A 398 29.23 -1.41 15.81
CA GLN A 398 28.75 -0.03 15.84
C GLN A 398 27.30 0.07 16.35
N LEU A 399 26.44 -0.88 15.97
CA LEU A 399 25.09 -1.02 16.50
C LEU A 399 25.11 -1.27 18.02
N VAL A 400 25.99 -2.15 18.51
CA VAL A 400 26.15 -2.46 19.94
C VAL A 400 26.64 -1.24 20.71
N VAL A 401 27.64 -0.51 20.19
CA VAL A 401 28.16 0.72 20.80
C VAL A 401 27.08 1.80 20.90
N ASN A 402 26.21 1.92 19.89
CA ASN A 402 25.07 2.83 19.95
C ASN A 402 24.06 2.50 21.07
N HIS A 403 24.13 1.33 21.71
CA HIS A 403 23.29 1.02 22.87
C HIS A 403 23.82 1.59 24.20
N ASP A 404 25.01 2.19 24.20
CA ASP A 404 25.61 2.79 25.41
C ASP A 404 24.76 3.91 26.03
N PHE A 405 23.82 4.46 25.26
CA PHE A 405 22.99 5.59 25.65
C PHE A 405 21.70 5.18 26.37
N TYR A 406 21.36 3.89 26.39
CA TYR A 406 20.18 3.37 27.08
C TYR A 406 20.48 3.05 28.54
N ALA A 407 19.56 3.43 29.43
CA ALA A 407 19.58 3.02 30.83
C ALA A 407 19.08 1.59 30.96
N TYR A 408 17.87 1.34 30.45
CA TYR A 408 17.22 0.04 30.52
C TYR A 408 16.07 -0.09 29.52
N HIS A 409 15.56 -1.31 29.37
CA HIS A 409 14.38 -1.66 28.60
C HIS A 409 13.27 -2.22 29.51
N VAL A 410 12.03 -1.97 29.14
CA VAL A 410 10.84 -2.41 29.90
C VAL A 410 9.76 -2.90 28.94
N SER A 411 8.99 -3.91 29.36
CA SER A 411 7.87 -4.42 28.59
C SER A 411 6.65 -4.67 29.47
N GLY A 412 5.47 -4.36 28.94
CA GLY A 412 4.20 -4.52 29.62
C GLY A 412 3.05 -4.75 28.66
N ARG A 413 1.84 -4.92 29.20
CA ARG A 413 0.61 -5.13 28.42
C ARG A 413 -0.48 -4.17 28.81
N PHE A 414 -1.35 -3.91 27.85
CA PHE A 414 -2.55 -3.12 28.04
C PHE A 414 -3.70 -3.69 27.22
N ARG A 415 -4.92 -3.31 27.59
CA ARG A 415 -6.13 -3.76 26.92
C ARG A 415 -6.59 -2.76 25.86
N ALA A 416 -6.82 -3.23 24.64
CA ALA A 416 -7.33 -2.44 23.52
C ALA A 416 -8.69 -2.98 23.02
N PRO A 417 -9.56 -2.12 22.45
CA PRO A 417 -10.77 -2.56 21.75
C PRO A 417 -10.42 -3.37 20.50
N ARG A 418 -11.09 -4.52 20.29
CA ARG A 418 -10.97 -5.34 19.09
C ARG A 418 -12.22 -5.19 18.21
N LEU A 419 -12.07 -4.60 17.03
CA LEU A 419 -13.14 -4.41 16.04
C LEU A 419 -13.07 -5.43 14.89
N LEU A 420 -11.98 -6.18 14.77
CA LEU A 420 -11.84 -7.29 13.83
C LEU A 420 -12.49 -8.57 14.35
N ASP A 421 -13.04 -9.37 13.44
CA ASP A 421 -13.58 -10.71 13.71
C ASP A 421 -14.74 -10.73 14.71
N LEU A 422 -15.56 -9.67 14.76
CA LEU A 422 -16.81 -9.69 15.55
C LEU A 422 -17.78 -10.74 15.01
N VAL A 423 -17.84 -10.86 13.68
CA VAL A 423 -18.40 -12.02 12.98
C VAL A 423 -17.31 -13.10 12.90
N LYS A 424 -17.63 -14.36 13.24
CA LYS A 424 -16.66 -15.48 13.31
C LYS A 424 -16.62 -16.37 12.07
N THR A 425 -17.49 -16.13 11.08
CA THR A 425 -17.66 -16.98 9.89
C THR A 425 -17.76 -16.14 8.63
N GLY A 426 -17.49 -16.76 7.47
CA GLY A 426 -17.51 -16.09 6.17
C GLY A 426 -16.11 -15.72 5.70
N THR A 427 -16.04 -14.95 4.62
CA THR A 427 -14.79 -14.46 4.04
C THR A 427 -14.08 -13.49 4.99
N LEU A 428 -12.81 -13.18 4.74
CA LEU A 428 -12.08 -12.22 5.57
C LEU A 428 -12.70 -10.81 5.50
N ASP A 429 -13.22 -10.41 4.34
CA ASP A 429 -13.99 -9.18 4.23
C ASP A 429 -15.24 -9.22 5.12
N ALA A 430 -15.97 -10.34 5.21
CA ALA A 430 -17.11 -10.45 6.14
C ALA A 430 -16.69 -10.27 7.61
N ARG A 431 -15.42 -10.54 7.94
CA ARG A 431 -14.82 -10.41 9.28
C ARG A 431 -14.05 -9.10 9.51
N ALA A 432 -14.08 -8.17 8.55
CA ALA A 432 -13.58 -6.80 8.70
C ALA A 432 -14.45 -5.98 9.66
N TRP A 433 -14.11 -4.71 9.89
CA TRP A 433 -14.87 -3.86 10.83
C TRP A 433 -16.35 -3.73 10.42
N PRO A 434 -17.24 -3.46 11.39
CA PRO A 434 -18.60 -3.03 11.10
C PRO A 434 -18.61 -1.76 10.23
N ALA A 435 -19.56 -1.65 9.30
CA ALA A 435 -19.66 -0.50 8.42
C ALA A 435 -20.20 0.77 9.11
N ASP A 436 -20.97 0.62 10.20
CA ASP A 436 -21.44 1.72 11.04
C ASP A 436 -20.94 1.52 12.47
N LEU A 437 -19.87 2.25 12.82
CA LEU A 437 -19.33 2.22 14.19
C LEU A 437 -20.25 2.90 15.20
N LEU A 438 -21.26 3.65 14.76
CA LEU A 438 -22.17 4.38 15.63
C LEU A 438 -23.42 3.57 15.99
N ASP A 439 -23.56 2.33 15.49
CA ASP A 439 -24.65 1.43 15.89
C ASP A 439 -24.59 1.17 17.41
N PRO A 440 -25.65 1.51 18.18
CA PRO A 440 -25.69 1.24 19.60
C PRO A 440 -25.55 -0.24 20.00
N SER A 441 -25.83 -1.20 19.10
CA SER A 441 -25.63 -2.63 19.41
C SER A 441 -24.15 -2.98 19.54
N LEU A 442 -23.27 -2.24 18.86
CA LEU A 442 -21.85 -2.51 18.76
C LEU A 442 -21.18 -2.60 20.13
N ARG A 443 -21.57 -1.77 21.10
CA ARG A 443 -21.02 -1.81 22.47
C ARG A 443 -21.12 -3.18 23.13
N SER A 444 -22.17 -3.95 22.82
CA SER A 444 -22.35 -5.30 23.37
C SER A 444 -21.62 -6.40 22.59
N GLU A 445 -21.07 -6.06 21.43
CA GLU A 445 -20.42 -6.99 20.50
C GLU A 445 -18.89 -6.84 20.51
N ILE A 446 -18.36 -5.63 20.75
CA ILE A 446 -16.90 -5.40 20.82
C ILE A 446 -16.26 -6.27 21.90
N ASP A 447 -15.16 -6.92 21.52
CA ASP A 447 -14.30 -7.67 22.43
C ASP A 447 -13.04 -6.86 22.78
N SER A 448 -12.30 -7.34 23.77
CA SER A 448 -10.99 -6.80 24.14
C SER A 448 -9.86 -7.73 23.71
N HIS A 449 -8.69 -7.18 23.44
CA HIS A 449 -7.46 -7.96 23.36
C HIS A 449 -6.34 -7.28 24.13
N GLU A 450 -5.34 -8.08 24.54
CA GLU A 450 -4.14 -7.56 25.21
C GLU A 450 -3.08 -7.28 24.15
N VAL A 451 -2.48 -6.09 24.21
CA VAL A 451 -1.37 -5.65 23.36
C VAL A 451 -0.14 -5.49 24.22
N GLN A 452 0.98 -6.03 23.76
CA GLN A 452 2.26 -5.89 24.42
C GLN A 452 3.03 -4.70 23.84
N PHE A 453 3.67 -3.91 24.72
CA PHE A 453 4.66 -2.91 24.32
C PHE A 453 6.07 -3.29 24.78
N TRP A 454 7.07 -2.78 24.08
CA TRP A 454 8.47 -2.76 24.48
C TRP A 454 8.99 -1.33 24.40
N CYS A 455 9.57 -0.81 25.49
CA CYS A 455 10.15 0.53 25.52
C CYS A 455 11.62 0.50 25.94
N ALA A 456 12.41 1.39 25.36
CA ALA A 456 13.83 1.60 25.62
C ALA A 456 14.05 3.00 26.18
N ILE A 457 14.59 3.10 27.41
CA ILE A 457 14.68 4.35 28.18
C ILE A 457 16.11 4.91 28.13
N PRO A 458 16.31 6.21 27.80
CA PRO A 458 17.64 6.81 27.74
C PRO A 458 18.22 7.07 29.12
N LYS A 459 19.56 7.11 29.23
CA LYS A 459 20.22 7.53 30.47
C LYS A 459 19.91 8.98 30.84
N PRO A 460 19.76 9.31 32.14
CA PRO A 460 19.32 10.65 32.56
C PRO A 460 20.21 11.80 32.09
N GLU A 461 21.52 11.59 31.94
CA GLU A 461 22.47 12.60 31.48
C GLU A 461 22.26 13.05 30.02
N PHE A 462 21.55 12.28 29.20
CA PHE A 462 21.24 12.64 27.81
C PHE A 462 19.87 13.33 27.68
N LYS A 463 19.02 13.26 28.70
CA LYS A 463 17.73 13.96 28.73
C LYS A 463 17.96 15.48 28.79
N ALA A 464 17.06 16.22 28.13
CA ALA A 464 17.08 17.69 28.21
C ALA A 464 16.89 18.20 29.65
N ASP A 465 16.13 17.47 30.47
CA ASP A 465 16.03 17.65 31.92
C ASP A 465 16.06 16.26 32.59
N PRO A 466 17.10 15.92 33.36
CA PRO A 466 17.22 14.63 34.03
C PRO A 466 16.05 14.27 34.96
N ASN A 467 15.30 15.28 35.46
CA ASN A 467 14.19 15.07 36.39
C ASN A 467 12.81 15.05 35.72
N LYS A 468 12.77 15.06 34.38
CA LYS A 468 11.52 14.93 33.63
C LYS A 468 11.49 13.60 32.87
N PRO A 469 10.28 13.08 32.60
CA PRO A 469 10.13 11.96 31.68
C PRO A 469 10.69 12.31 30.30
N ALA A 470 11.27 11.33 29.63
CA ALA A 470 11.76 11.45 28.27
C ALA A 470 10.58 11.59 27.28
N PRO A 471 10.73 12.38 26.20
CA PRO A 471 9.83 12.28 25.06
C PRO A 471 9.92 10.89 24.43
N VAL A 472 8.86 10.45 23.77
CA VAL A 472 8.73 9.07 23.26
C VAL A 472 8.61 9.06 21.75
N VAL A 473 9.49 8.34 21.05
CA VAL A 473 9.25 7.93 19.67
C VAL A 473 8.44 6.64 19.66
N LEU A 474 7.28 6.70 19.02
CA LEU A 474 6.45 5.55 18.68
C LEU A 474 7.05 4.92 17.42
N TYR A 475 7.82 3.84 17.57
CA TYR A 475 8.46 3.15 16.45
C TYR A 475 7.62 1.96 16.01
N ALA A 476 7.01 2.05 14.83
CA ALA A 476 6.29 0.94 14.20
C ALA A 476 7.21 0.11 13.32
N HIS A 477 7.08 -1.22 13.38
CA HIS A 477 7.94 -2.15 12.68
C HIS A 477 7.46 -2.41 11.24
N GLY A 478 8.36 -2.92 10.40
CA GLY A 478 8.11 -3.32 9.01
C GLY A 478 7.23 -4.57 8.89
N TYR A 479 6.77 -4.83 7.66
CA TYR A 479 6.03 -6.06 7.37
C TYR A 479 6.91 -7.28 7.63
N THR A 480 6.32 -8.38 8.12
CA THR A 480 7.03 -9.60 8.58
C THR A 480 8.03 -9.42 9.74
N SER A 481 8.20 -8.20 10.25
CA SER A 481 9.04 -7.89 11.42
C SER A 481 8.22 -7.81 12.72
N ASN A 482 8.79 -7.21 13.76
CA ASN A 482 8.24 -7.18 15.12
C ASN A 482 8.72 -5.97 15.95
N LYS A 483 8.13 -5.81 17.14
CA LYS A 483 8.38 -4.72 18.10
C LYS A 483 9.84 -4.49 18.52
N LEU A 484 10.77 -5.43 18.27
CA LEU A 484 12.17 -5.29 18.63
C LEU A 484 13.01 -4.57 17.56
N GLU A 485 12.46 -4.34 16.37
CA GLU A 485 13.17 -3.64 15.27
C GLU A 485 13.67 -2.23 15.67
N GLN A 486 13.00 -1.56 16.62
CA GLN A 486 13.45 -0.28 17.16
C GLN A 486 14.88 -0.32 17.75
N LEU A 487 15.34 -1.50 18.18
CA LEU A 487 16.68 -1.71 18.74
C LEU A 487 17.78 -1.62 17.66
N GLY A 488 17.43 -1.48 16.38
CA GLY A 488 18.38 -1.27 15.29
C GLY A 488 18.22 0.08 14.60
N LEU A 489 16.97 0.55 14.54
CA LEU A 489 16.58 1.63 13.64
C LEU A 489 15.99 2.87 14.36
N ALA A 490 15.86 2.83 15.70
CA ALA A 490 15.36 3.94 16.51
C ALA A 490 16.30 4.31 17.67
N LEU A 491 17.60 4.44 17.38
CA LEU A 491 18.68 4.57 18.37
C LEU A 491 18.84 5.98 18.98
N HIS A 492 17.72 6.64 19.25
CA HIS A 492 17.68 8.06 19.59
C HIS A 492 17.94 8.38 21.08
N ALA A 493 18.38 7.41 21.88
CA ALA A 493 18.65 7.62 23.30
C ALA A 493 19.77 8.63 23.56
N LYS A 494 20.76 8.75 22.67
CA LYS A 494 21.80 9.80 22.73
C LYS A 494 21.24 11.21 22.59
N PHE A 495 20.02 11.35 22.07
CA PHE A 495 19.28 12.60 22.00
C PHE A 495 18.30 12.78 23.15
N GLY A 496 18.31 11.88 24.14
CA GLY A 496 17.44 11.92 25.32
C GLY A 496 16.00 11.49 25.04
N ILE A 497 15.78 10.70 23.99
CA ILE A 497 14.47 10.25 23.52
C ILE A 497 14.30 8.76 23.83
N ALA A 498 13.16 8.37 24.38
CA ALA A 498 12.79 6.98 24.60
C ALA A 498 12.12 6.38 23.36
N GLY A 499 12.37 5.12 23.05
CA GLY A 499 11.66 4.38 22.00
C GLY A 499 10.58 3.48 22.60
N CYS A 500 9.42 3.37 21.95
CA CYS A 500 8.38 2.41 22.30
C CYS A 500 7.77 1.77 21.05
N SER A 501 7.55 0.46 21.10
CA SER A 501 6.99 -0.34 19.99
C SER A 501 5.95 -1.34 20.47
N ILE A 502 5.00 -1.64 19.59
CA ILE A 502 4.02 -2.74 19.71
C ILE A 502 4.05 -3.57 18.44
N ASP A 503 3.62 -4.83 18.53
CA ASP A 503 3.41 -5.65 17.34
C ASP A 503 2.10 -5.24 16.64
N ALA A 504 2.15 -5.10 15.32
CA ALA A 504 0.96 -4.93 14.49
C ALA A 504 0.05 -6.17 14.54
N VAL A 505 -1.19 -6.04 14.07
CA VAL A 505 -2.11 -7.18 13.89
C VAL A 505 -1.38 -8.32 13.15
N LEU A 506 -1.51 -9.56 13.65
CA LEU A 506 -0.90 -10.77 13.08
C LEU A 506 0.65 -10.82 13.07
N HIS A 507 1.34 -9.92 13.78
CA HIS A 507 2.80 -9.91 13.87
C HIS A 507 3.31 -10.26 15.27
N GLY A 508 4.62 -10.49 15.37
CA GLY A 508 5.33 -10.73 16.61
C GLY A 508 6.67 -11.39 16.36
N VAL A 509 7.38 -11.72 17.46
CA VAL A 509 8.68 -12.38 17.35
C VAL A 509 8.46 -13.86 17.04
N ASP A 510 8.83 -14.29 15.83
CA ASP A 510 8.85 -15.70 15.46
C ASP A 510 10.14 -16.36 15.95
N LEU A 511 9.96 -17.47 16.66
CA LEU A 511 11.05 -18.28 17.20
C LEU A 511 10.72 -19.75 16.97
N PRO A 512 11.26 -20.35 15.89
CA PRO A 512 11.11 -21.76 15.62
C PRO A 512 11.49 -22.62 16.84
N ALA A 513 10.80 -23.74 17.02
CA ALA A 513 10.89 -24.54 18.25
C ALA A 513 12.32 -25.02 18.59
N ASP A 514 13.17 -25.23 17.59
CA ASP A 514 14.58 -25.60 17.72
C ASP A 514 15.48 -24.43 18.13
N THR A 515 15.14 -23.22 17.72
CA THR A 515 15.87 -21.97 17.98
C THR A 515 15.48 -21.34 19.31
N ALA A 516 14.20 -21.44 19.68
CA ALA A 516 13.66 -20.92 20.94
C ALA A 516 14.45 -21.38 22.18
N GLY A 517 14.87 -22.65 22.21
CA GLY A 517 15.68 -23.19 23.31
C GLY A 517 17.09 -22.60 23.38
N THR A 518 17.69 -22.26 22.24
CA THR A 518 19.02 -21.63 22.15
C THR A 518 18.96 -20.19 22.66
N VAL A 519 17.96 -19.42 22.19
CA VAL A 519 17.73 -18.04 22.64
C VAL A 519 17.46 -18.00 24.14
N ALA A 520 16.58 -18.87 24.65
CA ALA A 520 16.29 -18.94 26.09
C ALA A 520 17.54 -19.27 26.93
N ASN A 521 18.40 -20.16 26.44
CA ASN A 521 19.66 -20.50 27.12
C ASN A 521 20.66 -19.35 27.09
N LEU A 522 20.79 -18.65 25.96
CA LEU A 522 21.68 -17.48 25.83
C LEU A 522 21.26 -16.39 26.81
N LEU A 523 19.97 -16.02 26.81
CA LEU A 523 19.44 -15.02 27.75
C LEU A 523 19.70 -15.42 29.20
N LYS A 524 19.50 -16.70 29.53
CA LYS A 524 19.74 -17.22 30.89
C LYS A 524 21.21 -17.15 31.32
N ILE A 525 22.19 -17.29 30.42
CA ILE A 525 23.61 -17.15 30.74
C ILE A 525 23.91 -15.75 31.29
N TYR A 526 23.22 -14.74 30.76
CA TYR A 526 23.36 -13.34 31.17
C TYR A 526 22.33 -12.89 32.21
N GLY A 527 21.59 -13.84 32.81
CA GLY A 527 20.57 -13.55 33.83
C GLY A 527 19.31 -12.89 33.28
N LEU A 528 19.03 -13.01 31.98
CA LEU A 528 17.88 -12.45 31.27
C LEU A 528 16.83 -13.52 30.92
N GLY A 529 16.85 -14.69 31.57
CA GLY A 529 15.94 -15.79 31.25
C GLY A 529 14.46 -15.40 31.34
N ALA A 530 14.08 -14.57 32.31
CA ALA A 530 12.74 -14.02 32.47
C ALA A 530 12.26 -13.19 31.24
N ALA A 531 13.17 -12.47 30.58
CA ALA A 531 12.85 -11.67 29.40
C ALA A 531 12.41 -12.53 28.22
N PHE A 532 12.72 -13.83 28.20
CA PHE A 532 12.27 -14.73 27.13
C PHE A 532 10.73 -14.72 26.99
N THR A 533 9.98 -14.62 28.09
CA THR A 533 8.51 -14.54 28.01
C THR A 533 8.03 -13.23 27.38
N ALA A 534 8.66 -12.10 27.72
CA ALA A 534 8.38 -10.83 27.05
C ALA A 534 8.77 -10.89 25.56
N LEU A 535 9.81 -11.63 25.23
CA LEU A 535 10.25 -11.77 23.85
C LEU A 535 9.26 -12.58 23.00
N SER A 536 8.82 -13.73 23.52
CA SER A 536 8.04 -14.72 22.76
C SER A 536 6.54 -14.41 22.63
N GLU A 537 6.01 -13.44 23.38
CA GLU A 537 4.59 -13.06 23.27
C GLU A 537 4.34 -12.34 21.93
N ASN A 538 3.34 -12.82 21.20
CA ASN A 538 3.08 -12.45 19.81
C ASN A 538 1.58 -12.41 19.51
N ARG A 539 1.23 -11.84 18.35
CA ARG A 539 -0.15 -11.74 17.83
C ARG A 539 -0.35 -12.61 16.58
N MET A 540 0.60 -13.49 16.29
CA MET A 540 0.64 -14.32 15.09
C MET A 540 -0.38 -15.47 15.20
N GLU A 541 -0.80 -15.98 14.06
CA GLU A 541 -1.72 -17.12 13.97
C GLU A 541 -1.12 -18.18 13.05
N ASP A 542 -1.28 -19.46 13.41
CA ASP A 542 -1.08 -20.60 12.50
C ASP A 542 -2.28 -20.65 11.54
N MET A 543 -2.09 -20.15 10.32
CA MET A 543 -3.14 -20.00 9.31
C MET A 543 -3.31 -21.24 8.45
N ASP A 544 -2.22 -21.94 8.15
CA ASP A 544 -2.22 -23.08 7.24
C ASP A 544 -2.39 -24.44 7.93
N GLY A 545 -2.16 -24.49 9.24
CA GLY A 545 -2.31 -25.65 10.09
C GLY A 545 -1.10 -26.57 10.13
N ASP A 546 0.08 -26.11 9.74
CA ASP A 546 1.32 -26.89 9.77
C ASP A 546 1.93 -26.99 11.20
N GLY A 547 1.51 -26.08 12.10
CA GLY A 547 1.89 -26.04 13.50
C GLY A 547 2.90 -24.94 13.84
N ASP A 548 3.42 -24.21 12.86
CA ASP A 548 4.24 -23.02 13.00
C ASP A 548 3.35 -21.75 12.88
N LEU A 549 3.88 -20.58 13.26
CA LEU A 549 3.12 -19.33 13.28
C LEU A 549 3.45 -18.48 12.05
N ASP A 550 2.44 -17.90 11.41
CA ASP A 550 2.63 -17.09 10.19
C ASP A 550 2.76 -15.59 10.52
N VAL A 551 3.97 -15.05 10.48
CA VAL A 551 4.21 -13.62 10.73
C VAL A 551 3.56 -12.78 9.63
N GLY A 552 2.54 -12.01 9.98
CA GLY A 552 1.85 -11.12 9.04
C GLY A 552 1.07 -11.81 7.92
N GLY A 553 0.81 -13.13 8.02
CA GLY A 553 0.32 -13.97 6.93
C GLY A 553 -0.93 -13.47 6.19
N GLU A 554 -1.87 -12.84 6.88
CA GLU A 554 -3.09 -12.24 6.27
C GLU A 554 -3.27 -10.79 6.71
N PHE A 555 -2.17 -10.08 7.00
CA PHE A 555 -2.21 -8.66 7.27
C PHE A 555 -2.55 -7.88 5.99
N PHE A 556 -1.79 -8.13 4.93
CA PHE A 556 -2.10 -7.73 3.57
C PHE A 556 -2.75 -8.93 2.85
N THR A 557 -3.83 -8.71 2.10
CA THR A 557 -4.55 -9.78 1.38
C THR A 557 -5.44 -9.19 0.29
N GLY A 558 -5.86 -10.02 -0.68
CA GLY A 558 -6.85 -9.65 -1.72
C GLY A 558 -8.25 -9.30 -1.20
N TYR A 559 -8.49 -9.47 0.10
CA TYR A 559 -9.69 -9.00 0.80
C TYR A 559 -9.54 -7.53 1.21
N MET A 560 -10.06 -6.62 0.37
CA MET A 560 -9.79 -5.18 0.45
C MET A 560 -10.23 -4.56 1.78
N PHE A 561 -11.40 -4.95 2.32
CA PHE A 561 -11.87 -4.43 3.61
C PHE A 561 -11.05 -5.00 4.77
N ARG A 562 -10.63 -6.27 4.69
CA ARG A 562 -9.74 -6.85 5.70
C ARG A 562 -8.40 -6.12 5.75
N THR A 563 -7.75 -5.90 4.60
CA THR A 563 -6.48 -5.17 4.51
C THR A 563 -6.59 -3.77 5.11
N ARG A 564 -7.63 -3.02 4.73
CA ARG A 564 -7.93 -1.69 5.30
C ARG A 564 -8.06 -1.73 6.82
N ASP A 565 -8.82 -2.68 7.34
CA ASP A 565 -9.17 -2.70 8.77
C ASP A 565 -8.08 -3.35 9.65
N ASN A 566 -7.17 -4.13 9.08
CA ASN A 566 -5.93 -4.55 9.75
C ASN A 566 -5.02 -3.34 10.05
N LEU A 567 -4.85 -2.42 9.09
CA LEU A 567 -4.13 -1.15 9.31
C LEU A 567 -4.81 -0.29 10.37
N ARG A 568 -6.14 -0.12 10.27
CA ARG A 568 -6.91 0.70 11.23
C ARG A 568 -6.94 0.13 12.64
N GLN A 569 -6.97 -1.20 12.77
CA GLN A 569 -6.86 -1.86 14.08
C GLN A 569 -5.48 -1.63 14.69
N SER A 570 -4.39 -1.81 13.94
CA SER A 570 -3.04 -1.50 14.43
C SER A 570 -2.93 -0.02 14.86
N LEU A 571 -3.53 0.90 14.11
CA LEU A 571 -3.56 2.33 14.46
C LEU A 571 -4.35 2.62 15.75
N LEU A 572 -5.48 1.93 15.96
CA LEU A 572 -6.26 2.01 17.20
C LEU A 572 -5.45 1.51 18.41
N ASP A 573 -4.68 0.44 18.23
CA ASP A 573 -3.82 -0.11 19.28
C ASP A 573 -2.73 0.90 19.67
N TRP A 574 -2.14 1.60 18.70
CA TRP A 574 -1.19 2.69 18.93
C TRP A 574 -1.80 3.88 19.69
N MET A 575 -2.98 4.37 19.29
CA MET A 575 -3.66 5.46 20.02
C MET A 575 -3.99 5.05 21.46
N THR A 576 -4.29 3.77 21.69
CA THR A 576 -4.53 3.23 23.03
C THR A 576 -3.25 3.22 23.86
N LEU A 577 -2.09 2.85 23.27
CA LEU A 577 -0.79 2.97 23.94
C LEU A 577 -0.45 4.42 24.29
N VAL A 578 -0.68 5.37 23.37
CA VAL A 578 -0.47 6.80 23.64
C VAL A 578 -1.31 7.26 24.83
N ARG A 579 -2.60 6.87 24.87
CA ARG A 579 -3.48 7.16 26.02
C ARG A 579 -2.95 6.55 27.32
N LEU A 580 -2.44 5.32 27.28
CA LEU A 580 -1.82 4.68 28.45
C LEU A 580 -0.61 5.46 28.94
N ILE A 581 0.35 5.77 28.06
CA ILE A 581 1.57 6.49 28.43
C ILE A 581 1.24 7.89 28.97
N ARG A 582 0.25 8.59 28.40
CA ARG A 582 -0.24 9.87 28.93
C ARG A 582 -0.86 9.77 30.34
N SER A 583 -1.30 8.58 30.75
CA SER A 583 -1.85 8.33 32.09
C SER A 583 -0.78 8.11 33.17
N PHE A 584 0.48 7.91 32.80
CA PHE A 584 1.57 7.68 33.75
C PHE A 584 1.69 8.84 34.76
N GLY A 585 1.98 8.49 36.01
CA GLY A 585 1.99 9.40 37.16
C GLY A 585 0.62 9.68 37.79
N SER A 586 -0.47 9.19 37.22
CA SER A 586 -1.83 9.41 37.77
C SER A 586 -2.24 8.42 38.87
N THR A 587 -1.63 7.23 38.90
CA THR A 587 -1.92 6.13 39.82
C THR A 587 -0.63 5.48 40.34
N GLN A 588 -0.77 4.41 41.12
CA GLN A 588 0.34 3.59 41.61
C GLN A 588 0.43 2.29 40.82
N MET A 589 1.62 1.73 40.69
CA MET A 589 1.85 0.38 40.15
C MET A 589 2.38 -0.58 41.23
N ILE A 590 2.89 -1.74 40.83
CA ILE A 590 3.46 -2.74 41.75
C ILE A 590 4.81 -2.26 42.32
N ASP A 591 5.17 -2.72 43.53
CA ASP A 591 6.49 -2.55 44.19
C ASP A 591 7.60 -3.21 43.33
N VAL A 592 8.27 -2.44 42.47
CA VAL A 592 9.26 -2.95 41.52
C VAL A 592 10.64 -3.11 42.14
N ASN A 593 11.00 -2.31 43.16
CA ASN A 593 12.29 -2.38 43.84
C ASN A 593 12.29 -3.18 45.16
N ARG A 594 11.13 -3.70 45.57
CA ARG A 594 10.91 -4.56 46.75
C ARG A 594 11.22 -3.86 48.09
N ASP A 595 11.09 -2.55 48.17
CA ASP A 595 11.29 -1.78 49.41
C ASP A 595 10.05 -1.79 50.34
N GLY A 596 8.93 -2.35 49.86
CA GLY A 596 7.65 -2.42 50.56
C GLY A 596 6.69 -1.26 50.27
N GLN A 597 7.02 -0.37 49.33
CA GLN A 597 6.18 0.71 48.83
C GLN A 597 5.90 0.52 47.35
N THR A 598 4.72 0.94 46.90
CA THR A 598 4.37 0.97 45.48
C THR A 598 4.89 2.23 44.82
N GLU A 599 5.28 2.12 43.56
CA GLU A 599 5.81 3.21 42.73
C GLU A 599 4.69 3.91 41.96
N LEU A 600 4.99 5.09 41.42
CA LEU A 600 4.10 5.75 40.48
C LEU A 600 4.00 4.92 39.19
N LEU A 601 2.82 4.88 38.58
CA LEU A 601 2.68 4.24 37.27
C LEU A 601 3.61 4.93 36.26
N GLY A 602 4.58 4.20 35.71
CA GLY A 602 5.59 4.72 34.79
C GLY A 602 6.92 5.16 35.43
N ASP A 603 7.12 4.93 36.73
CA ASP A 603 8.39 5.07 37.48
C ASP A 603 9.04 3.66 37.62
N PHE A 604 9.55 3.15 36.50
CA PHE A 604 9.99 1.76 36.34
C PHE A 604 11.32 1.47 37.02
N ASP A 605 12.18 2.47 37.24
CA ASP A 605 13.44 2.31 37.95
C ASP A 605 13.34 2.61 39.46
N ALA A 606 12.16 3.05 39.91
CA ALA A 606 11.84 3.38 41.31
C ALA A 606 12.68 4.51 41.89
N ASP A 607 13.06 5.50 41.08
CA ASP A 607 13.76 6.70 41.53
C ASP A 607 12.83 7.78 42.12
N GLY A 608 11.51 7.58 41.99
CA GLY A 608 10.47 8.48 42.49
C GLY A 608 9.94 9.48 41.46
N ALA A 609 10.39 9.40 40.20
CA ALA A 609 9.91 10.17 39.06
C ALA A 609 9.45 9.24 37.93
N ILE A 610 8.47 9.67 37.13
CA ILE A 610 8.07 8.91 35.94
C ILE A 610 9.12 9.04 34.83
N ASP A 611 9.41 7.93 34.16
CA ASP A 611 10.46 7.82 33.14
C ASP A 611 10.04 8.31 31.76
N ILE A 612 8.79 8.03 31.40
CA ILE A 612 8.13 8.43 30.15
C ILE A 612 6.69 8.85 30.44
N GLY A 613 6.11 9.61 29.53
CA GLY A 613 4.68 9.89 29.57
C GLY A 613 4.26 11.00 30.53
N GLY A 614 3.03 10.87 31.03
CA GLY A 614 2.31 11.93 31.72
C GLY A 614 1.45 12.79 30.79
N ARG A 615 0.60 13.64 31.38
CA ARG A 615 -0.46 14.37 30.67
C ARG A 615 0.05 15.19 29.47
N ASP A 616 1.20 15.82 29.66
CA ASP A 616 1.84 16.75 28.71
C ASP A 616 3.01 16.09 27.94
N ALA A 617 3.02 14.75 27.86
CA ALA A 617 4.04 14.00 27.15
C ALA A 617 4.13 14.39 25.67
N VAL A 618 5.37 14.46 25.17
CA VAL A 618 5.67 14.72 23.77
C VAL A 618 5.93 13.40 23.07
N PHE A 619 5.22 13.17 21.96
CA PHE A 619 5.41 11.99 21.14
C PHE A 619 5.95 12.34 19.76
N PHE A 620 6.77 11.44 19.25
CA PHE A 620 7.20 11.38 17.85
C PHE A 620 6.68 10.09 17.24
N ALA A 621 6.59 10.02 15.91
CA ALA A 621 6.25 8.79 15.20
C ALA A 621 7.31 8.46 14.15
N SER A 622 7.76 7.21 14.11
CA SER A 622 8.72 6.71 13.12
C SER A 622 8.44 5.23 12.85
N GLY A 623 9.05 4.69 11.81
CA GLY A 623 8.94 3.28 11.48
C GLY A 623 9.27 3.02 10.02
N THR A 624 9.69 1.79 9.73
CA THR A 624 10.12 1.35 8.40
C THR A 624 9.01 0.56 7.71
N SER A 625 8.82 0.73 6.40
CA SER A 625 7.89 -0.10 5.60
C SER A 625 6.43 0.02 6.08
N LEU A 626 5.79 -1.09 6.52
CA LEU A 626 4.50 -1.07 7.24
C LEU A 626 4.50 -0.05 8.40
N GLY A 627 5.62 0.07 9.11
CA GLY A 627 5.81 1.09 10.14
C GLY A 627 5.85 2.51 9.61
N GLY A 628 6.34 2.72 8.38
CA GLY A 628 6.24 3.97 7.64
C GLY A 628 4.80 4.33 7.29
N LEU A 629 3.97 3.35 6.91
CA LEU A 629 2.53 3.56 6.70
C LEU A 629 1.85 3.97 8.03
N LEU A 630 2.07 3.22 9.11
CA LEU A 630 1.43 3.47 10.41
C LEU A 630 1.89 4.79 11.05
N SER A 631 3.18 5.13 10.98
CA SER A 631 3.71 6.40 11.49
C SER A 631 3.21 7.61 10.70
N SER A 632 3.00 7.45 9.39
CA SER A 632 2.30 8.44 8.56
C SER A 632 0.86 8.66 9.03
N LEU A 633 0.10 7.59 9.24
CA LEU A 633 -1.27 7.71 9.76
C LEU A 633 -1.31 8.38 11.15
N LEU A 634 -0.40 7.98 12.06
CA LEU A 634 -0.27 8.56 13.40
C LEU A 634 0.00 10.07 13.35
N ALA A 635 0.86 10.54 12.45
CA ALA A 635 1.17 11.95 12.27
C ALA A 635 -0.08 12.79 11.89
N GLY A 636 -1.04 12.18 11.19
CA GLY A 636 -2.31 12.82 10.85
C GLY A 636 -3.33 12.78 11.98
N VAL A 637 -3.48 11.64 12.65
CA VAL A 637 -4.64 11.37 13.52
C VAL A 637 -4.38 11.52 15.02
N GLU A 638 -3.15 11.40 15.52
CA GLU A 638 -2.88 11.48 16.97
C GLU A 638 -2.39 12.89 17.36
N PRO A 639 -3.17 13.69 18.12
CA PRO A 639 -2.79 15.05 18.47
C PRO A 639 -1.52 15.19 19.33
N ALA A 640 -1.10 14.14 20.02
CA ALA A 640 0.11 14.16 20.84
C ALA A 640 1.42 14.02 20.03
N VAL A 641 1.34 13.64 18.75
CA VAL A 641 2.50 13.50 17.86
C VAL A 641 2.89 14.87 17.29
N VAL A 642 4.04 15.41 17.74
CA VAL A 642 4.52 16.75 17.35
C VAL A 642 5.44 16.73 16.15
N ALA A 643 6.16 15.62 15.94
CA ALA A 643 6.98 15.41 14.75
C ALA A 643 6.98 13.92 14.34
N ALA A 644 7.17 13.65 13.05
CA ALA A 644 7.26 12.29 12.53
C ALA A 644 8.34 12.13 11.45
N ALA A 645 8.90 10.93 11.35
CA ALA A 645 9.81 10.54 10.29
C ALA A 645 9.47 9.14 9.75
N PRO A 646 8.40 9.01 8.92
CA PRO A 646 8.09 7.76 8.25
C PRO A 646 9.24 7.33 7.33
N ILE A 647 9.65 6.05 7.39
CA ILE A 647 10.75 5.49 6.59
C ILE A 647 10.19 4.47 5.62
N SER A 648 10.44 4.67 4.32
CA SER A 648 9.89 3.83 3.25
C SER A 648 8.39 3.57 3.44
N GLY A 649 7.66 4.61 3.85
CA GLY A 649 6.21 4.60 3.91
C GLY A 649 5.60 4.92 2.54
N GLY A 650 4.43 4.38 2.24
CA GLY A 650 3.75 4.59 0.96
C GLY A 650 2.29 5.05 1.10
N ALA A 651 1.88 5.97 0.22
CA ALA A 651 0.50 6.39 0.00
C ALA A 651 0.00 5.88 -1.36
N GLY A 652 -1.33 5.81 -1.55
CA GLY A 652 -1.91 5.14 -2.71
C GLY A 652 -1.72 3.64 -2.58
N LEU A 653 -2.45 3.02 -1.65
CA LEU A 653 -2.26 1.61 -1.30
C LEU A 653 -2.41 0.65 -2.49
N VAL A 654 -3.20 1.02 -3.50
CA VAL A 654 -3.28 0.25 -4.75
C VAL A 654 -2.01 0.44 -5.60
N ASP A 655 -1.49 1.66 -5.73
CA ASP A 655 -0.24 1.94 -6.45
C ASP A 655 0.96 1.22 -5.82
N LEU A 656 0.98 1.15 -4.50
CA LEU A 656 1.93 0.35 -3.73
C LEU A 656 1.81 -1.12 -4.15
N SER A 657 0.60 -1.65 -4.10
CA SER A 657 0.34 -3.07 -4.35
C SER A 657 0.73 -3.51 -5.76
N ILE A 658 0.44 -2.71 -6.79
CA ILE A 658 0.67 -3.10 -8.19
C ILE A 658 2.13 -3.06 -8.64
N ARG A 659 3.03 -2.43 -7.86
CA ARG A 659 4.45 -2.27 -8.20
C ARG A 659 5.42 -2.84 -7.15
N SER A 660 4.91 -3.24 -5.99
CA SER A 660 5.70 -3.80 -4.91
C SER A 660 6.29 -5.16 -5.31
N GLU A 661 7.57 -5.37 -5.01
CA GLU A 661 8.26 -6.66 -5.05
C GLU A 661 8.39 -7.27 -3.63
N GLN A 662 7.70 -6.70 -2.63
CA GLN A 662 7.73 -7.19 -1.25
C GLN A 662 7.15 -8.60 -1.19
N GLY A 663 8.03 -9.58 -0.97
CA GLY A 663 7.64 -10.94 -0.58
C GLY A 663 6.67 -10.87 0.60
N GLY A 664 5.59 -11.64 0.51
CA GLY A 664 4.47 -11.52 1.42
C GLY A 664 3.27 -10.78 0.82
N VAL A 665 3.52 -9.59 0.27
CA VAL A 665 2.47 -8.72 -0.29
C VAL A 665 2.02 -9.24 -1.65
N VAL A 666 2.99 -9.57 -2.53
CA VAL A 666 2.71 -10.06 -3.88
C VAL A 666 1.90 -11.36 -3.82
N GLU A 667 2.30 -12.31 -2.97
CA GLU A 667 1.63 -13.60 -2.79
C GLU A 667 0.23 -13.43 -2.18
N ALA A 668 0.10 -12.69 -1.07
CA ALA A 668 -1.18 -12.59 -0.37
C ALA A 668 -2.26 -11.83 -1.17
N LEU A 669 -1.86 -10.84 -1.98
CA LEU A 669 -2.75 -10.05 -2.83
C LEU A 669 -2.90 -10.65 -4.23
N MET A 670 -1.80 -10.77 -4.97
CA MET A 670 -1.87 -11.04 -6.41
C MET A 670 -2.30 -12.46 -6.71
N LEU A 671 -2.01 -13.47 -5.87
CA LEU A 671 -2.58 -14.81 -6.07
C LEU A 671 -4.09 -14.86 -5.88
N ARG A 672 -4.66 -14.01 -5.02
CA ARG A 672 -6.13 -13.92 -4.87
C ARG A 672 -6.76 -13.08 -5.97
N MET A 673 -6.05 -12.09 -6.49
CA MET A 673 -6.52 -11.30 -7.63
C MET A 673 -6.49 -12.13 -8.93
N LEU A 674 -5.38 -12.81 -9.19
CA LEU A 674 -5.17 -13.56 -10.44
C LEU A 674 -5.68 -15.01 -10.37
N GLY A 675 -5.87 -15.56 -9.17
CA GLY A 675 -6.23 -16.96 -8.94
C GLY A 675 -7.69 -17.19 -8.54
N PRO A 676 -8.05 -18.43 -8.15
CA PRO A 676 -7.16 -19.60 -8.03
C PRO A 676 -6.60 -20.06 -9.37
N THR A 677 -5.32 -20.40 -9.40
CA THR A 677 -4.61 -20.72 -10.64
C THR A 677 -4.34 -22.22 -10.74
N VAL A 678 -4.69 -22.80 -11.89
CA VAL A 678 -4.28 -24.17 -12.28
C VAL A 678 -3.18 -24.06 -13.32
N ILE A 679 -2.07 -24.73 -13.05
CA ILE A 679 -0.90 -24.75 -13.91
C ILE A 679 -0.65 -26.20 -14.35
N GLY A 680 -0.29 -26.36 -15.63
CA GLY A 680 0.27 -27.60 -16.13
C GLY A 680 1.64 -27.40 -16.76
N GLU A 681 2.54 -28.34 -16.51
CA GLU A 681 3.88 -28.34 -17.08
C GLU A 681 4.36 -29.72 -17.49
N PRO A 682 5.23 -29.85 -18.52
CA PRO A 682 5.84 -31.13 -18.87
C PRO A 682 6.78 -31.63 -17.77
N ASN A 683 6.78 -32.95 -17.54
CA ASN A 683 7.72 -33.63 -16.64
C ASN A 683 8.67 -34.58 -17.40
N ASP A 684 9.71 -35.07 -16.71
CA ASP A 684 10.73 -35.96 -17.28
C ASP A 684 10.19 -37.34 -17.71
N MET A 685 8.98 -37.69 -17.27
CA MET A 685 8.30 -38.94 -17.63
C MET A 685 7.46 -38.82 -18.91
N GLY A 686 7.41 -37.63 -19.54
CA GLY A 686 6.63 -37.37 -20.74
C GLY A 686 5.13 -37.18 -20.46
N GLU A 687 4.80 -36.83 -19.22
CA GLU A 687 3.47 -36.45 -18.77
C GLU A 687 3.43 -34.94 -18.52
N THR A 688 2.24 -34.37 -18.41
CA THR A 688 1.99 -33.03 -17.90
C THR A 688 1.58 -33.15 -16.44
N ARG A 689 2.41 -32.61 -15.55
CA ARG A 689 2.13 -32.40 -14.13
C ARG A 689 1.14 -31.25 -14.00
N ILE A 690 0.04 -31.45 -13.29
CA ILE A 690 -1.01 -30.43 -13.09
C ILE A 690 -1.15 -30.16 -11.60
N TYR A 691 -1.06 -28.89 -11.21
CA TYR A 691 -1.14 -28.43 -9.83
C TYR A 691 -1.93 -27.12 -9.71
N GLN A 692 -2.41 -26.84 -8.50
CA GLN A 692 -2.93 -25.53 -8.12
C GLN A 692 -1.83 -24.71 -7.45
N LEU A 693 -1.69 -23.46 -7.87
CA LEU A 693 -0.88 -22.42 -7.21
C LEU A 693 -1.83 -21.53 -6.39
N VAL A 694 -1.60 -21.46 -5.08
CA VAL A 694 -2.48 -20.76 -4.13
C VAL A 694 -1.68 -19.99 -3.08
N PRO A 695 -2.25 -18.94 -2.48
CA PRO A 695 -1.62 -18.25 -1.36
C PRO A 695 -1.61 -19.16 -0.13
N ASN A 696 -0.53 -19.12 0.64
CA ASN A 696 -0.41 -19.76 1.94
C ASN A 696 -0.01 -18.75 3.00
N GLY A 697 -1.01 -18.12 3.63
CA GLY A 697 -0.78 -16.87 4.35
C GLY A 697 -0.25 -15.82 3.38
N ASN A 698 0.99 -15.39 3.62
CA ASN A 698 1.74 -14.45 2.81
C ASN A 698 2.83 -15.16 1.96
N GLN A 699 2.88 -16.49 1.96
CA GLN A 699 3.70 -17.25 1.02
C GLN A 699 2.84 -17.77 -0.13
N ASP A 700 3.47 -18.48 -1.07
CA ASP A 700 2.78 -19.27 -2.08
C ASP A 700 2.91 -20.78 -1.78
N ALA A 701 1.98 -21.58 -2.30
CA ALA A 701 2.02 -23.02 -2.18
C ALA A 701 1.51 -23.70 -3.45
N ARG A 702 2.10 -24.86 -3.75
CA ARG A 702 1.81 -25.67 -4.94
C ARG A 702 1.30 -27.02 -4.50
N TYR A 703 0.10 -27.38 -4.94
CA TYR A 703 -0.53 -28.67 -4.64
C TYR A 703 -0.84 -29.43 -5.92
N GLU A 704 -0.16 -30.55 -6.12
CA GLU A 704 -0.45 -31.44 -7.25
C GLU A 704 -1.87 -31.99 -7.17
N VAL A 705 -2.51 -32.09 -8.33
CA VAL A 705 -3.87 -32.62 -8.45
C VAL A 705 -3.98 -33.77 -9.46
N ALA A 706 -3.18 -33.77 -10.54
CA ALA A 706 -3.23 -34.81 -11.56
C ALA A 706 -1.95 -34.88 -12.41
N TYR A 707 -1.78 -36.01 -13.12
CA TYR A 707 -0.80 -36.20 -14.19
C TYR A 707 -1.53 -36.62 -15.47
N ARG A 708 -1.12 -36.09 -16.63
CA ARG A 708 -1.80 -36.35 -17.92
C ARG A 708 -0.82 -36.63 -19.04
N THR A 709 -1.15 -37.57 -19.92
CA THR A 709 -0.45 -37.72 -21.21
C THR A 709 -1.31 -37.14 -22.33
N GLY A 710 -0.67 -36.68 -23.41
CA GLY A 710 -1.38 -36.23 -24.62
C GLY A 710 -1.77 -34.75 -24.64
N ILE A 711 -1.39 -33.97 -23.63
CA ILE A 711 -1.42 -32.50 -23.70
C ILE A 711 -0.19 -32.06 -24.51
N ALA A 712 -0.42 -31.40 -25.64
CA ALA A 712 0.63 -31.00 -26.57
C ALA A 712 0.66 -29.47 -26.76
N PRO A 713 1.83 -28.89 -27.10
CA PRO A 713 1.94 -27.48 -27.48
C PRO A 713 0.91 -27.09 -28.55
N GLY A 714 0.24 -25.94 -28.34
CA GLY A 714 -0.84 -25.44 -29.19
C GLY A 714 -2.24 -25.95 -28.84
N ASN A 715 -2.38 -26.92 -27.94
CA ASN A 715 -3.69 -27.27 -27.39
C ASN A 715 -4.27 -26.11 -26.58
N VAL A 716 -5.59 -26.16 -26.36
CA VAL A 716 -6.30 -25.20 -25.50
C VAL A 716 -6.77 -25.92 -24.25
N VAL A 717 -6.49 -25.34 -23.09
CA VAL A 717 -7.00 -25.79 -21.80
C VAL A 717 -8.16 -24.91 -21.41
N ARG A 718 -9.26 -25.53 -20.98
CA ARG A 718 -10.43 -24.85 -20.41
C ARG A 718 -10.62 -25.27 -18.97
N LEU A 719 -10.66 -24.30 -18.07
CA LEU A 719 -10.97 -24.52 -16.66
C LEU A 719 -12.36 -23.96 -16.37
N SER A 720 -13.26 -24.81 -15.87
CA SER A 720 -14.63 -24.42 -15.51
C SER A 720 -14.86 -24.50 -14.01
N ASN A 721 -15.47 -23.46 -13.45
CA ASN A 721 -16.11 -23.52 -12.15
C ASN A 721 -17.53 -24.10 -12.32
N LEU A 722 -17.74 -25.32 -11.87
CA LEU A 722 -19.00 -26.04 -12.08
C LEU A 722 -20.15 -25.51 -11.22
N ARG A 723 -19.86 -24.69 -10.19
CA ARG A 723 -20.90 -24.05 -9.37
C ARG A 723 -21.46 -22.81 -10.07
N THR A 724 -20.60 -21.98 -10.65
CA THR A 724 -20.98 -20.70 -11.26
C THR A 724 -21.31 -20.85 -12.75
N GLY A 725 -20.70 -21.82 -13.42
CA GLY A 725 -20.78 -22.02 -14.87
C GLY A 725 -19.76 -21.20 -15.68
N VAL A 726 -19.01 -20.30 -15.01
CA VAL A 726 -17.92 -19.50 -15.59
C VAL A 726 -16.77 -20.42 -15.98
N ALA A 727 -16.11 -20.11 -17.09
CA ALA A 727 -14.93 -20.83 -17.53
C ALA A 727 -13.97 -19.91 -18.25
N HIS A 728 -12.67 -20.05 -18.01
CA HIS A 728 -11.63 -19.38 -18.77
C HIS A 728 -10.81 -20.41 -19.55
N CYS A 729 -10.14 -19.94 -20.59
CA CYS A 729 -9.24 -20.77 -21.38
C CYS A 729 -7.82 -20.21 -21.35
N ALA A 730 -6.86 -21.08 -21.64
CA ALA A 730 -5.47 -20.72 -21.82
C ALA A 730 -4.87 -21.62 -22.89
N ARG A 731 -3.87 -21.08 -23.59
CA ARG A 731 -3.10 -21.84 -24.57
C ARG A 731 -2.01 -22.66 -23.88
N VAL A 732 -1.79 -23.88 -24.37
CA VAL A 732 -0.56 -24.61 -24.08
C VAL A 732 0.55 -24.00 -24.92
N MET A 733 1.50 -23.34 -24.26
CA MET A 733 2.54 -22.54 -24.88
C MET A 733 3.31 -23.32 -25.96
N PRO A 734 3.58 -22.69 -27.13
CA PRO A 734 4.21 -23.37 -28.25
C PRO A 734 5.61 -23.89 -27.92
N ALA A 735 6.06 -24.93 -28.61
CA ALA A 735 7.39 -25.52 -28.40
C ALA A 735 8.54 -24.57 -28.77
N THR A 736 8.27 -23.63 -29.68
CA THR A 736 9.18 -22.55 -30.07
C THR A 736 8.62 -21.23 -29.56
N ALA A 737 9.50 -20.35 -29.07
CA ALA A 737 9.13 -19.00 -28.67
C ALA A 737 8.34 -18.30 -29.80
N PRO A 738 7.17 -17.72 -29.51
CA PRO A 738 6.49 -16.88 -30.48
C PRO A 738 7.31 -15.59 -30.69
N PRO A 739 7.08 -14.87 -31.82
CA PRO A 739 7.67 -13.55 -32.02
C PRO A 739 7.44 -12.64 -30.82
N GLY A 740 8.41 -11.80 -30.46
CA GLY A 740 8.36 -10.91 -29.30
C GLY A 740 8.98 -11.47 -28.01
N TYR A 741 9.29 -12.78 -27.96
CA TYR A 741 9.98 -13.41 -26.83
C TYR A 741 11.51 -13.50 -27.01
N GLU A 742 12.10 -12.76 -27.95
CA GLU A 742 13.54 -12.83 -28.26
C GLU A 742 14.41 -12.42 -27.07
N ASN A 743 13.92 -11.50 -26.25
CA ASN A 743 14.57 -10.99 -25.04
C ASN A 743 13.91 -11.51 -23.75
N TYR A 744 13.18 -12.64 -23.82
CA TYR A 744 12.57 -13.25 -22.65
C TYR A 744 13.61 -13.46 -21.54
N VAL A 745 13.35 -12.87 -20.37
CA VAL A 745 14.14 -13.08 -19.15
C VAL A 745 13.29 -13.90 -18.20
N GLY A 746 13.68 -15.16 -18.06
CA GLY A 746 12.96 -16.13 -17.26
C GLY A 746 13.33 -16.15 -15.79
N TYR A 747 12.78 -17.14 -15.09
CA TYR A 747 13.03 -17.36 -13.67
C TYR A 747 14.43 -17.91 -13.47
N GLY A 748 15.20 -17.30 -12.55
CA GLY A 748 16.57 -17.73 -12.25
C GLY A 748 16.65 -19.06 -11.50
N SER A 749 15.56 -19.51 -10.86
CA SER A 749 15.45 -20.80 -10.18
C SER A 749 14.49 -21.74 -10.90
N THR A 750 14.89 -22.99 -11.06
CA THR A 750 14.15 -24.02 -11.82
C THR A 750 13.13 -24.79 -10.98
N ALA A 751 13.06 -24.55 -9.67
CA ALA A 751 12.32 -25.40 -8.73
C ALA A 751 10.96 -24.78 -8.35
N ASN A 752 9.89 -25.27 -8.97
CA ASN A 752 8.48 -25.04 -8.62
C ASN A 752 7.87 -26.29 -7.94
N CYS A 753 8.65 -26.91 -7.04
CA CYS A 753 8.26 -28.13 -6.35
C CYS A 753 6.94 -27.97 -5.58
N SER A 754 6.07 -28.98 -5.62
CA SER A 754 4.86 -29.00 -4.78
C SER A 754 5.16 -29.51 -3.39
N VAL A 755 4.39 -29.04 -2.43
CA VAL A 755 4.46 -29.48 -1.03
C VAL A 755 4.17 -30.98 -0.90
N ASN A 756 3.31 -31.51 -1.76
CA ASN A 756 2.89 -32.92 -1.78
C ASN A 756 3.56 -33.77 -2.88
N ASP A 757 4.73 -33.35 -3.40
CA ASP A 757 5.40 -34.07 -4.48
C ASP A 757 5.72 -35.52 -4.09
N GLY A 758 5.32 -36.46 -4.96
CA GLY A 758 5.64 -37.87 -4.88
C GLY A 758 6.57 -38.39 -5.99
N ASN A 759 6.85 -37.59 -7.05
CA ASN A 759 7.73 -37.89 -8.18
C ASN A 759 8.02 -36.66 -9.08
N GLY A 760 8.90 -35.75 -8.64
CA GLY A 760 9.83 -35.02 -9.50
C GLY A 760 9.39 -33.62 -9.92
N CYS A 761 9.91 -32.61 -9.22
CA CYS A 761 9.92 -31.22 -9.65
C CYS A 761 10.41 -31.06 -11.09
N ARG A 762 9.98 -29.98 -11.77
CA ARG A 762 10.53 -29.61 -13.07
C ARG A 762 12.06 -29.57 -13.00
N SER A 763 12.72 -30.21 -13.96
CA SER A 763 14.15 -30.04 -14.18
C SER A 763 14.37 -29.39 -15.54
N CYS A 764 15.17 -28.32 -15.57
CA CYS A 764 15.59 -27.73 -16.83
C CYS A 764 16.70 -28.57 -17.45
N ALA A 765 16.74 -28.60 -18.79
CA ALA A 765 17.95 -29.04 -19.46
C ALA A 765 19.08 -28.06 -19.11
N GLU A 766 20.27 -28.57 -18.79
CA GLU A 766 21.43 -27.77 -18.42
C GLU A 766 21.69 -26.65 -19.45
N GLY A 767 21.73 -25.39 -18.99
CA GLY A 767 21.95 -24.21 -19.83
C GLY A 767 20.68 -23.62 -20.46
N THR A 768 19.49 -24.10 -20.07
CA THR A 768 18.20 -23.55 -20.52
C THR A 768 17.42 -22.84 -19.41
N GLU A 769 17.98 -22.77 -18.21
CA GLU A 769 17.43 -22.03 -17.08
C GLU A 769 17.23 -20.55 -17.43
N GLY A 770 16.06 -20.00 -17.09
CA GLY A 770 15.71 -18.60 -17.41
C GLY A 770 15.43 -18.34 -18.88
N THR A 771 15.17 -19.37 -19.69
CA THR A 771 14.83 -19.24 -21.12
C THR A 771 13.39 -19.69 -21.38
N TYR A 772 12.77 -19.20 -22.46
CA TYR A 772 11.44 -19.62 -22.88
C TYR A 772 11.30 -21.15 -22.99
N ALA A 773 12.35 -21.82 -23.47
CA ALA A 773 12.36 -23.26 -23.68
C ALA A 773 12.23 -24.04 -22.37
N CYS A 774 12.86 -23.55 -21.29
CA CYS A 774 12.64 -24.16 -19.99
C CYS A 774 11.42 -23.59 -19.28
N ASP A 775 11.07 -22.32 -19.42
CA ASP A 775 10.06 -21.76 -18.53
C ASP A 775 8.64 -21.87 -19.06
N LEU A 776 8.43 -21.75 -20.37
CA LEU A 776 7.10 -21.62 -20.95
C LEU A 776 6.74 -22.77 -21.87
N ALA A 777 7.68 -23.29 -22.67
CA ALA A 777 7.37 -24.28 -23.71
C ALA A 777 6.58 -25.50 -23.18
N GLY A 778 5.40 -25.75 -23.76
CA GLY A 778 4.52 -26.86 -23.40
C GLY A 778 3.81 -26.74 -22.04
N SER A 779 3.96 -25.61 -21.35
CA SER A 779 3.20 -25.30 -20.13
C SER A 779 1.91 -24.56 -20.44
N PHE A 780 1.00 -24.49 -19.47
CA PHE A 780 -0.17 -23.62 -19.50
C PHE A 780 -0.45 -23.09 -18.09
N ARG A 781 -1.11 -21.93 -18.03
CA ARG A 781 -1.61 -21.34 -16.80
C ARG A 781 -3.01 -20.81 -17.05
N VAL A 782 -3.98 -21.25 -16.25
CA VAL A 782 -5.37 -20.82 -16.37
C VAL A 782 -5.96 -20.59 -14.99
N SER A 783 -6.68 -19.49 -14.82
CA SER A 783 -7.39 -19.14 -13.61
C SER A 783 -8.87 -18.95 -13.90
N VAL A 784 -9.74 -19.25 -12.94
CA VAL A 784 -11.18 -19.00 -13.06
C VAL A 784 -11.71 -18.44 -11.73
N PRO A 785 -12.57 -17.40 -11.73
CA PRO A 785 -13.15 -16.85 -10.51
C PRO A 785 -13.81 -17.96 -9.68
N SER A 786 -13.35 -18.14 -8.44
CA SER A 786 -13.79 -19.25 -7.58
C SER A 786 -13.77 -18.89 -6.11
N ASP A 787 -14.69 -19.48 -5.35
CA ASP A 787 -14.54 -19.57 -3.89
C ASP A 787 -13.89 -20.91 -3.51
N ARG A 788 -13.23 -20.93 -2.36
CA ARG A 788 -12.65 -22.15 -1.79
C ARG A 788 -13.70 -23.24 -1.65
N GLY A 789 -13.39 -24.41 -2.21
CA GLY A 789 -14.25 -25.58 -2.21
C GLY A 789 -15.15 -25.71 -3.45
N ASP A 790 -15.09 -24.76 -4.39
CA ASP A 790 -15.84 -24.85 -5.64
C ASP A 790 -15.38 -26.01 -6.50
N PRO A 791 -16.29 -26.84 -7.03
CA PRO A 791 -15.93 -27.92 -7.94
C PRO A 791 -15.39 -27.37 -9.26
N LEU A 792 -14.20 -27.84 -9.65
CA LEU A 792 -13.52 -27.45 -10.88
C LEU A 792 -13.47 -28.61 -11.87
N LYS A 793 -13.41 -28.27 -13.15
CA LYS A 793 -13.20 -29.22 -14.25
C LYS A 793 -12.21 -28.66 -15.25
N LEU A 794 -11.18 -29.44 -15.56
CA LEU A 794 -10.19 -29.12 -16.58
C LEU A 794 -10.38 -30.00 -17.82
N GLU A 795 -10.52 -29.36 -18.98
CA GLU A 795 -10.67 -29.99 -20.29
C GLU A 795 -9.56 -29.50 -21.23
N VAL A 796 -9.14 -30.34 -22.17
CA VAL A 796 -8.12 -29.98 -23.17
C VAL A 796 -8.67 -30.24 -24.57
N PHE A 797 -8.53 -29.27 -25.44
CA PHE A 797 -9.00 -29.27 -26.83
C PHE A 797 -7.83 -29.16 -27.81
N ALA A 798 -8.08 -29.51 -29.07
CA ALA A 798 -7.03 -29.64 -30.07
C ALA A 798 -6.33 -28.31 -30.38
N ASP A 799 -7.11 -27.23 -30.52
CA ASP A 799 -6.65 -25.89 -30.88
C ASP A 799 -7.71 -24.84 -30.51
N ASP A 800 -7.34 -23.57 -30.71
CA ASP A 800 -8.11 -22.37 -30.41
C ASP A 800 -9.35 -22.17 -31.30
N SER A 801 -9.39 -22.76 -32.49
CA SER A 801 -10.56 -22.66 -33.37
C SER A 801 -11.83 -23.32 -32.83
N LEU A 802 -11.71 -24.09 -31.73
CA LEU A 802 -12.80 -24.82 -31.10
C LEU A 802 -13.41 -24.08 -29.89
N VAL A 803 -12.87 -22.92 -29.54
CA VAL A 803 -13.35 -22.09 -28.43
C VAL A 803 -13.70 -20.69 -28.89
N GLU A 804 -14.58 -20.03 -28.14
CA GLU A 804 -14.94 -18.63 -28.34
C GLU A 804 -14.88 -17.94 -26.97
N VAL A 805 -14.06 -16.90 -26.85
CA VAL A 805 -13.96 -16.09 -25.63
C VAL A 805 -14.72 -14.79 -25.85
N VAL A 806 -15.62 -14.46 -24.92
CA VAL A 806 -16.53 -13.31 -25.10
C VAL A 806 -16.72 -12.51 -23.82
N GLY A 807 -17.00 -11.21 -24.01
CA GLY A 807 -17.39 -10.30 -22.93
C GLY A 807 -16.23 -9.80 -22.08
N ASP A 808 -16.54 -8.91 -21.14
CA ASP A 808 -15.53 -8.25 -20.29
C ASP A 808 -14.96 -9.20 -19.21
N GLU A 809 -15.69 -10.28 -18.90
CA GLU A 809 -15.28 -11.33 -17.95
C GLU A 809 -14.43 -12.43 -18.62
N ARG A 810 -14.19 -12.34 -19.94
CA ARG A 810 -13.40 -13.32 -20.72
C ARG A 810 -13.92 -14.77 -20.59
N ASP A 811 -15.24 -14.91 -20.64
CA ASP A 811 -15.91 -16.22 -20.55
C ASP A 811 -15.61 -17.06 -21.80
N CYS A 812 -15.08 -18.25 -21.59
CA CYS A 812 -14.69 -19.20 -22.62
C CYS A 812 -15.75 -20.29 -22.87
N PHE A 813 -16.31 -20.26 -24.07
CA PHE A 813 -17.26 -21.23 -24.60
C PHE A 813 -16.57 -22.21 -25.54
N VAL A 814 -17.13 -23.42 -25.66
CA VAL A 814 -16.65 -24.47 -26.56
C VAL A 814 -17.70 -24.70 -27.62
N GLU A 815 -17.28 -24.92 -28.87
CA GLU A 815 -18.20 -25.27 -29.94
C GLU A 815 -19.03 -26.54 -29.63
N ASP A 816 -20.30 -26.51 -30.00
CA ASP A 816 -21.23 -27.62 -29.76
C ASP A 816 -20.76 -28.93 -30.42
N GLY A 817 -20.63 -29.99 -29.61
CA GLY A 817 -20.25 -31.33 -30.07
C GLY A 817 -18.75 -31.57 -30.13
N THR A 818 -17.93 -30.60 -29.74
CA THR A 818 -16.48 -30.76 -29.53
C THR A 818 -16.22 -31.76 -28.41
N VAL A 819 -15.17 -32.58 -28.58
CA VAL A 819 -14.76 -33.60 -27.61
C VAL A 819 -13.34 -33.29 -27.15
N PRO A 820 -13.06 -33.31 -25.83
CA PRO A 820 -11.71 -33.16 -25.32
C PRO A 820 -10.72 -34.19 -25.92
N VAL A 821 -9.49 -33.75 -26.20
CA VAL A 821 -8.42 -34.63 -26.73
C VAL A 821 -7.78 -35.51 -25.66
N VAL A 822 -7.93 -35.14 -24.38
CA VAL A 822 -7.55 -35.96 -23.22
C VAL A 822 -8.74 -36.18 -22.30
N ALA A 823 -8.67 -37.19 -21.43
CA ALA A 823 -9.68 -37.38 -20.41
C ALA A 823 -9.70 -36.17 -19.44
N PRO A 824 -10.89 -35.58 -19.16
CA PRO A 824 -10.99 -34.46 -18.23
C PRO A 824 -10.38 -34.75 -16.85
N VAL A 825 -9.93 -33.69 -16.17
CA VAL A 825 -9.58 -33.76 -14.75
C VAL A 825 -10.79 -33.25 -13.97
N GLU A 826 -11.46 -34.17 -13.27
CA GLU A 826 -12.66 -33.89 -12.45
C GLU A 826 -12.47 -34.30 -10.98
N ASP A 827 -11.47 -35.14 -10.70
CA ASP A 827 -11.13 -35.64 -9.38
C ASP A 827 -9.63 -35.40 -9.08
N ILE A 828 -9.26 -35.39 -7.80
CA ILE A 828 -7.86 -35.40 -7.37
C ILE A 828 -7.31 -36.82 -7.58
N GLU A 829 -6.26 -36.96 -8.38
CA GLU A 829 -5.73 -38.26 -8.79
C GLU A 829 -4.38 -38.62 -8.15
N VAL A 830 -3.81 -37.69 -7.39
CA VAL A 830 -2.55 -37.88 -6.66
C VAL A 830 -2.81 -38.34 -5.21
N PRO A 831 -1.77 -38.78 -4.46
CA PRO A 831 -1.91 -39.04 -3.03
C PRO A 831 -2.50 -37.83 -2.28
N GLY A 832 -3.41 -38.09 -1.35
CA GLY A 832 -4.08 -37.02 -0.61
C GLY A 832 -3.12 -36.15 0.21
N PHE A 833 -3.49 -34.89 0.39
CA PHE A 833 -2.71 -33.85 1.06
C PHE A 833 -3.56 -33.05 2.05
N VAL A 834 -2.92 -32.18 2.83
CA VAL A 834 -3.58 -31.27 3.77
C VAL A 834 -3.25 -29.83 3.39
N TYR A 835 -4.26 -28.98 3.40
CA TYR A 835 -4.11 -27.54 3.22
C TYR A 835 -5.18 -26.81 4.05
N ARG A 836 -4.79 -25.76 4.79
CA ARG A 836 -5.68 -25.00 5.70
C ARG A 836 -6.53 -25.89 6.59
N ARG A 837 -5.85 -26.84 7.26
CA ARG A 837 -6.46 -27.86 8.15
C ARG A 837 -7.55 -28.73 7.50
N THR A 838 -7.64 -28.73 6.17
CA THR A 838 -8.59 -29.52 5.38
C THR A 838 -7.84 -30.65 4.68
N THR A 839 -8.33 -31.88 4.83
CA THR A 839 -7.75 -33.05 4.15
C THR A 839 -8.39 -33.24 2.78
N TYR A 840 -7.55 -33.31 1.75
CA TYR A 840 -7.96 -33.56 0.38
C TYR A 840 -7.53 -34.98 -0.03
N ALA A 841 -8.48 -35.89 -0.23
CA ALA A 841 -8.20 -37.30 -0.49
C ALA A 841 -8.19 -37.65 -1.98
N THR A 842 -7.39 -38.64 -2.38
CA THR A 842 -7.41 -39.20 -3.74
C THR A 842 -8.81 -39.71 -4.11
N GLY A 843 -9.28 -39.39 -5.31
CA GLY A 843 -10.57 -39.78 -5.88
C GLY A 843 -11.75 -38.92 -5.43
N GLN A 844 -11.52 -37.84 -4.70
CA GLN A 844 -12.56 -36.84 -4.44
C GLN A 844 -12.60 -35.81 -5.58
N PRO A 845 -13.71 -35.05 -5.74
CA PRO A 845 -13.80 -34.01 -6.77
C PRO A 845 -12.65 -33.00 -6.69
N LEU A 846 -12.14 -32.58 -7.84
CA LEU A 846 -11.24 -31.44 -7.94
C LEU A 846 -12.00 -30.19 -7.51
N VAL A 847 -11.44 -29.44 -6.57
CA VAL A 847 -12.02 -28.20 -6.06
C VAL A 847 -10.99 -27.08 -6.04
N ALA A 848 -11.43 -25.83 -6.10
CA ALA A 848 -10.61 -24.67 -5.83
C ALA A 848 -10.10 -24.71 -4.38
N LEU A 849 -8.79 -24.61 -4.18
CA LEU A 849 -8.20 -24.65 -2.84
C LEU A 849 -8.33 -23.33 -2.08
N GLU A 850 -8.49 -22.21 -2.79
CA GLU A 850 -8.64 -20.86 -2.22
C GLU A 850 -9.71 -20.04 -2.93
N ASP A 851 -10.04 -18.89 -2.34
CA ASP A 851 -10.89 -17.87 -2.96
C ASP A 851 -10.05 -16.99 -3.90
N GLY A 852 -10.65 -16.51 -4.99
CA GLY A 852 -10.00 -15.53 -5.85
C GLY A 852 -10.86 -15.00 -7.00
N TYR A 853 -10.45 -13.83 -7.51
CA TYR A 853 -11.17 -13.07 -8.52
C TYR A 853 -10.92 -13.56 -9.95
N GLY A 854 -9.85 -14.31 -10.20
CA GLY A 854 -9.52 -14.86 -11.52
C GLY A 854 -9.22 -13.83 -12.61
N PHE A 855 -8.75 -12.63 -12.25
CA PHE A 855 -8.41 -11.59 -13.22
C PHE A 855 -7.18 -11.95 -14.06
N GLN A 856 -7.17 -11.50 -15.31
CA GLN A 856 -6.00 -11.52 -16.19
C GLN A 856 -5.30 -10.16 -16.17
N ARG A 857 -3.96 -10.18 -16.31
CA ARG A 857 -3.13 -8.98 -16.41
C ARG A 857 -3.49 -8.17 -17.66
N GLY A 858 -3.23 -6.87 -17.66
CA GLY A 858 -3.41 -6.05 -18.87
C GLY A 858 -4.87 -5.80 -19.30
N THR A 859 -5.87 -6.28 -18.56
CA THR A 859 -7.30 -6.18 -18.96
C THR A 859 -8.02 -4.91 -18.43
N PRO A 860 -9.08 -4.44 -19.12
CA PRO A 860 -9.89 -3.30 -18.66
C PRO A 860 -10.62 -3.58 -17.34
N MET A 861 -11.05 -4.82 -17.14
CA MET A 861 -11.73 -5.24 -15.92
C MET A 861 -10.81 -5.12 -14.70
N MET A 862 -9.56 -5.56 -14.81
CA MET A 862 -8.55 -5.41 -13.75
C MET A 862 -8.33 -3.93 -13.40
N ARG A 863 -8.17 -3.05 -14.40
CA ARG A 863 -8.02 -1.60 -14.19
C ARG A 863 -9.22 -0.98 -13.46
N ARG A 864 -10.45 -1.36 -13.83
CA ARG A 864 -11.69 -0.91 -13.15
C ARG A 864 -11.74 -1.40 -11.71
N PHE A 865 -11.41 -2.67 -11.47
CA PHE A 865 -11.36 -3.25 -10.14
C PHE A 865 -10.36 -2.50 -9.24
N LEU A 866 -9.15 -2.22 -9.74
CA LEU A 866 -8.12 -1.48 -9.00
C LEU A 866 -8.59 -0.07 -8.58
N GLY A 867 -9.35 0.63 -9.44
CA GLY A 867 -9.96 1.91 -9.08
C GLY A 867 -10.98 1.79 -7.94
N ILE A 868 -11.81 0.74 -7.96
CA ILE A 868 -12.76 0.44 -6.87
C ILE A 868 -12.02 0.01 -5.60
N ALA A 869 -10.94 -0.75 -5.73
CA ALA A 869 -10.11 -1.17 -4.60
C ALA A 869 -9.50 0.03 -3.88
N GLN A 870 -9.02 1.02 -4.63
CA GLN A 870 -8.46 2.25 -4.06
C GLN A 870 -9.51 2.97 -3.20
N MET A 871 -10.75 3.11 -3.71
CA MET A 871 -11.86 3.67 -2.94
C MET A 871 -12.11 2.91 -1.63
N VAL A 872 -12.04 1.57 -1.64
CA VAL A 872 -12.31 0.77 -0.45
C VAL A 872 -11.24 0.98 0.62
N VAL A 873 -9.96 1.02 0.25
CA VAL A 873 -8.82 1.07 1.19
C VAL A 873 -8.45 2.47 1.68
N GLU A 874 -8.94 3.51 1.03
CA GLU A 874 -8.68 4.93 1.36
C GLU A 874 -8.82 5.32 2.85
N PRO A 875 -9.80 4.83 3.63
CA PRO A 875 -9.89 5.13 5.07
C PRO A 875 -8.65 4.71 5.89
N ALA A 876 -7.78 3.88 5.32
CA ALA A 876 -6.50 3.46 5.88
C ALA A 876 -5.28 3.91 5.06
N ASP A 877 -5.48 4.70 4.00
CA ASP A 877 -4.41 5.13 3.10
C ASP A 877 -3.70 6.38 3.64
N PRO A 878 -2.37 6.38 3.81
CA PRO A 878 -1.62 7.55 4.24
C PRO A 878 -1.87 8.81 3.41
N ALA A 879 -2.26 8.70 2.12
CA ALA A 879 -2.67 9.84 1.30
C ALA A 879 -3.77 10.67 1.98
N VAL A 880 -4.79 10.01 2.53
CA VAL A 880 -5.94 10.68 3.15
C VAL A 880 -5.55 11.42 4.43
N TYR A 881 -4.51 10.96 5.14
CA TYR A 881 -4.08 11.54 6.42
C TYR A 881 -2.97 12.59 6.26
N ALA A 882 -2.20 12.54 5.17
CA ALA A 882 -1.06 13.42 4.94
C ALA A 882 -1.42 14.91 4.87
N VAL A 883 -2.59 15.25 4.32
CA VAL A 883 -3.08 16.64 4.30
C VAL A 883 -3.35 17.18 5.72
N HIS A 884 -3.67 16.29 6.66
CA HIS A 884 -3.99 16.61 8.05
C HIS A 884 -2.76 16.77 8.95
N TYR A 885 -1.54 16.60 8.42
CA TYR A 885 -0.32 16.90 9.15
C TYR A 885 -0.26 18.38 9.53
N SER A 886 -0.59 19.28 8.59
CA SER A 886 -0.50 20.73 8.83
C SER A 886 -1.40 21.61 7.97
N THR A 887 -1.78 21.17 6.76
CA THR A 887 -2.52 21.99 5.80
C THR A 887 -4.02 22.08 6.15
N ASP A 888 -4.62 20.95 6.55
CA ASP A 888 -6.01 20.89 7.00
C ASP A 888 -6.15 20.06 8.29
N PRO A 889 -5.63 20.50 9.46
CA PRO A 889 -5.57 19.63 10.63
C PRO A 889 -6.95 19.18 11.16
N LEU A 890 -7.04 17.91 11.57
CA LEU A 890 -8.26 17.33 12.14
C LEU A 890 -8.66 17.97 13.47
N SER A 891 -9.96 17.94 13.77
CA SER A 891 -10.53 18.43 15.03
C SER A 891 -10.93 17.28 15.94
N PHE A 892 -10.66 17.45 17.24
CA PHE A 892 -10.88 16.43 18.26
C PHE A 892 -11.55 16.99 19.50
N ARG A 893 -11.92 16.11 20.43
CA ARG A 893 -12.47 16.44 21.74
C ARG A 893 -11.67 15.83 22.87
N GLU A 894 -11.50 16.59 23.95
CA GLU A 894 -10.91 16.10 25.20
C GLU A 894 -11.37 16.99 26.37
N ASN A 895 -11.79 16.40 27.49
CA ASN A 895 -12.25 17.11 28.69
C ASN A 895 -13.45 18.07 28.45
N GLY A 896 -14.37 17.71 27.56
CA GLY A 896 -15.55 18.49 27.20
C GLY A 896 -15.27 19.68 26.28
N GLU A 897 -14.04 19.84 25.78
CA GLU A 897 -13.64 20.92 24.88
C GLU A 897 -13.25 20.36 23.50
N SER A 898 -13.62 21.08 22.44
CA SER A 898 -13.17 20.80 21.07
C SER A 898 -11.93 21.63 20.75
N PHE A 899 -10.96 21.01 20.08
CA PHE A 899 -9.75 21.68 19.63
C PHE A 899 -9.31 21.16 18.26
N VAL A 900 -8.58 21.99 17.52
CA VAL A 900 -7.92 21.61 16.27
C VAL A 900 -6.53 21.09 16.62
N LYS A 901 -6.15 19.93 16.07
CA LYS A 901 -4.81 19.36 16.26
C LYS A 901 -3.73 20.36 15.83
N ALA A 902 -2.66 20.45 16.61
CA ALA A 902 -1.51 21.27 16.24
C ALA A 902 -0.80 20.68 15.00
N PRO A 903 -0.19 21.52 14.14
CA PRO A 903 0.61 21.01 13.02
C PRO A 903 1.71 20.06 13.49
N THR A 904 1.87 18.95 12.79
CA THR A 904 2.96 17.99 12.96
C THR A 904 4.04 18.27 11.93
N ASN A 905 5.28 18.42 12.40
CA ASN A 905 6.44 18.53 11.51
C ASN A 905 6.77 17.12 10.99
N VAL A 906 6.86 16.92 9.68
CA VAL A 906 7.11 15.58 9.12
C VAL A 906 8.28 15.60 8.14
N MET A 907 9.23 14.71 8.36
CA MET A 907 10.32 14.45 7.42
C MET A 907 10.16 13.06 6.83
N ASN A 908 9.61 13.00 5.62
CA ASN A 908 9.33 11.75 4.93
C ASN A 908 10.64 11.15 4.36
N VAL A 909 11.01 9.95 4.78
CA VAL A 909 12.24 9.28 4.33
C VAL A 909 11.87 8.23 3.28
N VAL A 910 12.40 8.37 2.07
CA VAL A 910 12.11 7.46 0.95
C VAL A 910 13.40 7.00 0.32
N THR A 911 13.74 5.72 0.46
CA THR A 911 15.01 5.21 -0.07
C THR A 911 14.96 5.10 -1.59
N VAL A 912 16.04 5.50 -2.26
CA VAL A 912 16.09 5.52 -3.73
C VAL A 912 16.04 4.08 -4.26
N GLY A 913 15.15 3.85 -5.23
CA GLY A 913 14.96 2.57 -5.89
C GLY A 913 14.33 1.48 -5.03
N ASP A 914 13.68 1.83 -3.91
CA ASP A 914 13.01 0.87 -3.02
C ASP A 914 12.06 -0.07 -3.82
N PRO A 915 12.39 -1.38 -3.89
CA PRO A 915 11.59 -2.34 -4.66
C PRO A 915 10.32 -2.79 -3.91
N ASN A 916 10.32 -2.69 -2.58
CA ASN A 916 9.27 -3.26 -1.74
C ASN A 916 8.16 -2.24 -1.47
N VAL A 917 8.53 -0.99 -1.20
CA VAL A 917 7.60 0.16 -1.14
C VAL A 917 7.98 1.14 -2.24
N PRO A 918 7.37 1.02 -3.44
CA PRO A 918 7.77 1.78 -4.61
C PRO A 918 7.87 3.29 -4.34
N VAL A 919 8.96 3.91 -4.77
CA VAL A 919 9.34 5.30 -4.45
C VAL A 919 8.22 6.32 -4.72
N ASN A 920 7.43 6.13 -5.78
CA ASN A 920 6.28 7.01 -6.10
C ASN A 920 5.26 7.11 -4.96
N THR A 921 5.09 6.05 -4.18
CA THR A 921 4.12 6.00 -3.07
C THR A 921 4.59 6.83 -1.88
N GLY A 922 5.88 6.82 -1.56
CA GLY A 922 6.47 7.71 -0.56
C GLY A 922 6.47 9.16 -1.04
N VAL A 923 6.80 9.39 -2.31
CA VAL A 923 6.70 10.72 -2.94
C VAL A 923 5.26 11.25 -2.90
N ALA A 924 4.25 10.39 -3.05
CA ALA A 924 2.84 10.77 -2.92
C ALA A 924 2.52 11.31 -1.52
N ILE A 925 3.02 10.71 -0.43
CA ILE A 925 2.87 11.27 0.94
C ILE A 925 3.37 12.72 0.97
N ALA A 926 4.57 12.96 0.45
CA ALA A 926 5.19 14.28 0.45
C ALA A 926 4.46 15.31 -0.44
N LYS A 927 3.89 14.89 -1.58
CA LYS A 927 3.05 15.74 -2.44
C LYS A 927 1.77 16.15 -1.72
N VAL A 928 1.07 15.18 -1.16
CA VAL A 928 -0.21 15.42 -0.49
C VAL A 928 -0.04 16.28 0.75
N ALA A 929 1.04 16.07 1.50
CA ALA A 929 1.36 16.89 2.66
C ALA A 929 1.86 18.30 2.28
N GLY A 930 2.10 18.59 0.99
CA GLY A 930 2.56 19.89 0.50
C GLY A 930 4.05 20.14 0.66
N PHE A 931 4.88 19.10 0.78
CA PHE A 931 6.34 19.21 0.92
C PHE A 931 7.05 19.38 -0.42
N ILE A 932 6.40 18.90 -1.49
CA ILE A 932 6.87 19.01 -2.87
C ILE A 932 6.01 20.06 -3.57
N GLU A 933 6.64 21.13 -4.06
CA GLU A 933 5.96 22.18 -4.82
C GLU A 933 5.62 21.68 -6.24
N LEU A 934 4.35 21.86 -6.63
CA LEU A 934 3.78 21.41 -7.91
C LEU A 934 3.59 22.56 -8.92
N SER A 935 3.50 23.81 -8.44
CA SER A 935 3.07 24.95 -9.26
C SER A 935 4.19 25.96 -9.51
N LYS A 936 5.11 26.12 -8.55
CA LYS A 936 6.17 27.13 -8.64
C LYS A 936 7.51 26.49 -8.98
N PRO A 937 8.14 26.89 -10.10
CA PRO A 937 9.48 26.43 -10.43
C PRO A 937 10.49 26.86 -9.36
N ASP A 938 11.40 25.96 -9.01
CA ASP A 938 12.54 26.28 -8.17
C ASP A 938 13.64 26.93 -9.04
N PRO A 939 14.15 28.11 -8.67
CA PRO A 939 15.21 28.80 -9.43
C PRO A 939 16.50 27.99 -9.64
N ARG A 940 16.75 26.97 -8.81
CA ARG A 940 17.92 26.08 -8.92
C ARG A 940 17.93 25.29 -10.24
N TRP A 941 16.75 24.86 -10.70
CA TRP A 941 16.63 23.98 -11.87
C TRP A 941 15.73 24.57 -12.97
N GLY A 942 14.99 25.65 -12.70
CA GLY A 942 14.05 26.25 -13.65
C GLY A 942 12.78 25.41 -13.86
N LYS A 943 12.53 24.45 -12.98
CA LYS A 943 11.38 23.55 -12.97
C LYS A 943 10.94 23.29 -11.52
N THR A 944 9.73 22.79 -11.33
CA THR A 944 9.24 22.44 -9.99
C THR A 944 10.05 21.31 -9.36
N ALA A 945 10.01 21.18 -8.03
CA ALA A 945 10.65 20.05 -7.36
C ALA A 945 10.05 18.70 -7.81
N ASN A 946 8.73 18.66 -8.05
CA ASN A 946 8.08 17.48 -8.60
C ASN A 946 8.66 17.06 -9.96
N ARG A 947 8.85 18.01 -10.86
CA ARG A 947 9.42 17.75 -12.18
C ARG A 947 10.87 17.27 -12.12
N VAL A 948 11.67 17.77 -11.17
CA VAL A 948 13.02 17.21 -10.91
C VAL A 948 12.91 15.73 -10.55
N ILE A 949 12.06 15.37 -9.58
CA ILE A 949 11.93 13.98 -9.11
C ILE A 949 11.47 13.05 -10.25
N ILE A 950 10.57 13.52 -11.13
CA ILE A 950 10.12 12.69 -12.27
C ILE A 950 11.20 12.61 -13.35
N ASP A 951 11.80 13.73 -13.77
CA ASP A 951 12.82 13.76 -14.85
C ASP A 951 14.07 12.96 -14.50
N GLU A 952 14.47 12.95 -13.23
CA GLU A 952 15.63 12.18 -12.76
C GLU A 952 15.28 10.69 -12.56
N GLY A 953 14.06 10.25 -12.88
CA GLY A 953 13.64 8.85 -12.77
C GLY A 953 13.41 8.36 -11.33
N VAL A 954 13.49 9.26 -10.34
CA VAL A 954 13.37 8.92 -8.91
C VAL A 954 11.98 8.33 -8.61
N GLN A 955 10.92 8.90 -9.17
CA GLN A 955 9.56 8.38 -8.98
C GLN A 955 9.36 6.97 -9.55
N ALA A 956 9.95 6.68 -10.71
CA ALA A 956 9.91 5.33 -11.25
C ALA A 956 10.70 4.39 -10.34
N GLY A 957 11.90 4.77 -9.91
CA GLY A 957 12.74 3.91 -9.05
C GLY A 957 13.18 2.63 -9.76
N VAL A 958 13.22 2.64 -11.10
CA VAL A 958 13.54 1.48 -11.92
C VAL A 958 14.91 1.71 -12.58
N PRO A 959 15.96 0.95 -12.24
CA PRO A 959 17.33 1.20 -12.74
C PRO A 959 17.46 1.08 -14.26
N TRP A 960 16.81 0.08 -14.87
CA TRP A 960 16.97 -0.24 -16.29
C TRP A 960 16.35 0.79 -17.25
N ILE A 961 15.67 1.82 -16.75
CA ILE A 961 15.13 2.90 -17.57
C ILE A 961 16.20 3.89 -18.05
N GLN A 962 17.38 3.88 -17.42
CA GLN A 962 18.52 4.71 -17.78
C GLN A 962 18.17 6.21 -17.88
N ALA A 963 17.52 6.76 -16.82
CA ALA A 963 16.97 8.12 -16.82
C ALA A 963 17.98 9.22 -17.19
N ARG A 964 19.27 9.00 -16.91
CA ARG A 964 20.38 9.93 -17.24
C ARG A 964 21.02 9.71 -18.61
N GLY A 965 20.53 8.74 -19.37
CA GLY A 965 21.06 8.33 -20.67
C GLY A 965 21.82 7.01 -20.63
N PRO A 966 21.95 6.33 -21.79
CA PRO A 966 22.56 5.01 -21.90
C PRO A 966 24.04 4.96 -21.51
N GLU A 967 24.74 6.09 -21.53
CA GLU A 967 26.13 6.18 -21.06
C GLU A 967 26.29 5.96 -19.56
N TRP A 968 25.24 6.22 -18.77
CA TRP A 968 25.21 5.93 -17.33
C TRP A 968 24.79 4.48 -17.05
N GLY A 969 24.23 3.77 -18.04
CA GLY A 969 23.72 2.41 -17.86
C GLY A 969 22.52 2.36 -16.92
N SER A 970 22.24 1.15 -16.42
CA SER A 970 21.11 0.87 -15.52
C SER A 970 21.44 1.26 -14.08
N VAL A 971 21.48 2.57 -13.79
CA VAL A 971 21.78 3.12 -12.47
C VAL A 971 20.71 4.12 -12.02
N LEU A 972 20.46 4.14 -10.71
CA LEU A 972 19.59 5.08 -10.01
C LEU A 972 20.30 6.42 -9.78
N VAL A 973 19.51 7.49 -9.62
CA VAL A 973 20.03 8.84 -9.39
C VAL A 973 20.04 9.17 -7.90
N ASP A 974 21.20 9.57 -7.37
CA ASP A 974 21.28 10.18 -6.05
C ASP A 974 20.85 11.66 -6.14
N VAL A 975 19.59 11.89 -5.79
CA VAL A 975 18.93 13.18 -5.95
C VAL A 975 19.24 14.16 -4.80
N ASP A 976 19.60 13.66 -3.62
CA ASP A 976 19.86 14.47 -2.42
C ASP A 976 21.35 14.62 -2.09
N ASN A 977 22.21 13.77 -2.65
CA ASN A 977 23.66 13.79 -2.52
C ASN A 977 24.09 13.97 -1.06
N LEU A 978 23.64 13.07 -0.18
CA LEU A 978 23.87 13.17 1.27
C LEU A 978 25.35 13.08 1.64
N SER A 979 26.14 12.37 0.84
CA SER A 979 27.58 12.20 1.01
C SER A 979 28.41 13.41 0.54
N ASP A 980 27.77 14.43 -0.06
CA ASP A 980 28.42 15.55 -0.75
C ASP A 980 29.43 15.10 -1.84
N SER A 981 29.16 13.96 -2.49
CA SER A 981 29.95 13.40 -3.58
C SER A 981 29.99 14.32 -4.80
N THR A 982 31.11 14.27 -5.55
CA THR A 982 31.40 15.19 -6.67
C THR A 982 31.63 14.49 -8.01
N ASN A 983 31.40 13.17 -8.07
CA ASN A 983 31.48 12.40 -9.30
C ASN A 983 30.48 12.94 -10.33
N THR A 984 30.94 13.12 -11.58
CA THR A 984 30.15 13.72 -12.68
C THR A 984 30.30 12.98 -14.00
N ALA A 985 31.23 12.00 -14.07
CA ALA A 985 31.47 11.20 -15.25
C ALA A 985 30.61 9.91 -15.20
N PRO A 986 30.05 9.46 -16.33
CA PRO A 986 29.26 8.23 -16.37
C PRO A 986 30.08 7.00 -15.97
N MET A 987 29.52 6.15 -15.11
CA MET A 987 30.13 4.88 -14.64
C MET A 987 31.55 5.05 -14.08
N ASP A 988 31.81 6.17 -13.38
CA ASP A 988 33.09 6.52 -12.78
C ASP A 988 32.87 7.06 -11.36
N ASP A 989 33.47 6.38 -10.37
CA ASP A 989 33.41 6.71 -8.95
C ASP A 989 34.44 7.78 -8.54
N THR A 990 35.26 8.27 -9.48
CA THR A 990 36.27 9.29 -9.19
C THR A 990 35.63 10.57 -8.64
N GLY A 991 35.93 10.88 -7.38
CA GLY A 991 35.37 12.03 -6.66
C GLY A 991 34.10 11.72 -5.86
N SER A 992 33.70 10.45 -5.82
CA SER A 992 32.70 9.91 -4.90
C SER A 992 33.29 9.71 -3.50
N VAL A 993 32.53 10.08 -2.48
CA VAL A 993 32.85 9.83 -1.06
C VAL A 993 32.24 8.52 -0.59
N ASP A 994 31.05 8.19 -1.10
CA ASP A 994 30.30 6.96 -0.78
C ASP A 994 30.70 5.77 -1.68
N GLY A 995 31.63 5.95 -2.61
CA GLY A 995 32.12 4.89 -3.50
C GLY A 995 31.17 4.51 -4.64
N MET A 996 30.02 5.16 -4.76
CA MET A 996 29.04 4.87 -5.82
C MET A 996 29.39 5.55 -7.14
N VAL A 997 28.98 4.93 -8.24
CA VAL A 997 29.00 5.54 -9.59
C VAL A 997 27.73 6.32 -9.91
N ALA A 998 26.77 6.38 -8.97
CA ALA A 998 25.47 7.03 -9.15
C ALA A 998 25.61 8.47 -9.67
N PRO A 999 24.85 8.88 -10.70
CA PRO A 999 24.73 10.27 -11.10
C PRO A 999 24.12 11.11 -9.95
N ARG A 1000 24.63 12.33 -9.78
CA ARG A 1000 24.18 13.26 -8.72
C ARG A 1000 23.35 14.41 -9.27
N THR A 1001 22.27 14.77 -8.57
CA THR A 1001 21.54 16.01 -8.87
C THR A 1001 22.30 17.21 -8.28
N MET A 1002 22.65 18.18 -9.14
CA MET A 1002 23.47 19.34 -8.76
C MET A 1002 22.81 20.65 -9.22
N PRO A 1003 22.43 21.57 -8.30
CA PRO A 1003 22.48 21.42 -6.84
C PRO A 1003 21.53 20.32 -6.33
N PRO A 1004 21.79 19.72 -5.15
CA PRO A 1004 20.95 18.65 -4.60
C PRO A 1004 19.52 19.09 -4.32
N LEU A 1005 18.57 18.15 -4.38
CA LEU A 1005 17.14 18.41 -4.19
C LEU A 1005 16.85 18.91 -2.78
N ARG A 1006 17.09 18.06 -1.77
CA ARG A 1006 16.91 18.31 -0.32
C ARG A 1006 15.61 19.08 -0.04
N ALA A 1007 14.50 18.52 -0.52
CA ALA A 1007 13.22 19.21 -0.56
C ALA A 1007 12.62 19.39 0.84
N SER A 1008 12.46 20.65 1.25
CA SER A 1008 11.85 20.99 2.54
C SER A 1008 11.09 22.32 2.47
N VAL A 1009 10.09 22.45 3.34
CA VAL A 1009 9.22 23.61 3.48
C VAL A 1009 9.15 24.03 4.95
N THR A 1010 8.67 25.25 5.19
CA THR A 1010 8.23 25.62 6.54
C THR A 1010 6.83 25.05 6.76
N THR A 1011 6.66 24.26 7.81
CA THR A 1011 5.42 23.56 8.11
C THR A 1011 4.27 24.56 8.28
N VAL A 1012 3.18 24.36 7.54
CA VAL A 1012 2.02 25.26 7.54
C VAL A 1012 1.46 25.40 8.95
N GLY A 1013 1.16 26.63 9.36
CA GLY A 1013 0.66 26.92 10.71
C GLY A 1013 1.74 26.98 11.81
N THR A 1014 3.03 26.91 11.46
CA THR A 1014 4.16 27.07 12.41
C THR A 1014 5.06 28.25 12.03
N ASP A 1015 5.81 28.79 13.01
CA ASP A 1015 6.77 29.87 12.75
C ASP A 1015 8.11 29.35 12.19
N ASN A 1016 8.55 28.17 12.65
CA ASN A 1016 9.87 27.61 12.33
C ASN A 1016 9.90 26.09 12.13
N GLY A 1017 8.74 25.41 12.17
CA GLY A 1017 8.65 23.98 11.89
C GLY A 1017 9.15 23.65 10.48
N LYS A 1018 9.78 22.49 10.33
CA LYS A 1018 10.33 21.99 9.07
C LYS A 1018 9.68 20.68 8.71
N SER A 1019 9.11 20.63 7.51
CA SER A 1019 8.65 19.38 6.90
C SER A 1019 9.31 19.20 5.53
N GLY A 1020 9.44 17.98 5.06
CA GLY A 1020 10.15 17.71 3.82
C GLY A 1020 10.15 16.24 3.42
N ILE A 1021 10.94 15.95 2.40
CA ILE A 1021 11.27 14.60 1.96
C ILE A 1021 12.79 14.48 1.82
N ILE A 1022 13.33 13.32 2.16
CA ILE A 1022 14.75 12.98 2.02
C ILE A 1022 14.90 11.62 1.33
N PHE A 1023 15.92 11.51 0.47
CA PHE A 1023 16.19 10.36 -0.39
C PHE A 1023 17.56 9.74 -0.12
N PRO A 1024 17.72 8.94 0.96
CA PRO A 1024 18.94 8.15 1.12
C PRO A 1024 19.05 7.07 0.03
N ILE A 1025 20.27 6.80 -0.41
CA ILE A 1025 20.60 5.75 -1.39
C ILE A 1025 21.68 4.85 -0.78
N GLU A 1026 21.51 3.53 -0.91
CA GLU A 1026 22.51 2.55 -0.45
C GLU A 1026 23.01 1.62 -1.55
N ASP A 1027 22.24 1.43 -2.62
CA ASP A 1027 22.61 0.62 -3.78
C ASP A 1027 22.12 1.32 -5.05
N GLU A 1028 23.04 1.74 -5.92
CA GLU A 1028 22.70 2.46 -7.14
C GLU A 1028 22.21 1.57 -8.30
N PHE A 1029 22.36 0.25 -8.20
CA PHE A 1029 22.00 -0.69 -9.27
C PHE A 1029 20.68 -1.37 -9.01
N GLU A 1030 20.40 -1.71 -7.75
CA GLU A 1030 19.20 -2.45 -7.38
C GLU A 1030 18.25 -1.62 -6.52
N GLY A 1031 18.75 -0.57 -5.86
CA GLY A 1031 18.03 0.13 -4.80
C GLY A 1031 17.98 -0.68 -3.51
N ARG A 1032 17.41 -0.10 -2.45
CA ARG A 1032 17.26 -0.79 -1.16
C ARG A 1032 15.94 -0.43 -0.49
N HIS A 1033 15.33 -1.43 0.16
CA HIS A 1033 14.16 -1.21 1.01
C HIS A 1033 14.59 -0.72 2.40
N GLY A 1034 14.22 0.52 2.76
CA GLY A 1034 14.74 1.14 3.97
C GLY A 1034 16.24 1.45 3.88
N PHE A 1035 16.79 1.91 5.00
CA PHE A 1035 18.24 2.07 5.18
C PHE A 1035 18.73 1.12 6.27
N SER A 1036 20.01 0.79 6.24
CA SER A 1036 20.62 -0.16 7.17
C SER A 1036 20.72 0.38 8.60
N PRO A 1037 20.72 -0.47 9.63
CA PRO A 1037 21.16 -0.05 10.96
C PRO A 1037 22.61 0.50 10.92
N PRO A 1038 23.01 1.34 11.89
CA PRO A 1038 24.37 1.89 11.92
C PRO A 1038 25.47 0.82 11.88
N GLY A 1039 26.48 1.06 11.05
CA GLY A 1039 27.62 0.18 10.78
C GLY A 1039 27.36 -0.92 9.76
N LEU A 1040 26.15 -1.02 9.20
CA LEU A 1040 25.73 -2.14 8.35
C LEU A 1040 25.41 -1.76 6.90
N SER A 1041 25.64 -0.50 6.51
CA SER A 1041 25.44 -0.05 5.12
C SER A 1041 26.39 -0.74 4.14
N GLY A 1042 27.59 -1.17 4.59
CA GLY A 1042 28.61 -1.76 3.73
C GLY A 1042 29.31 -0.76 2.80
N LEU A 1043 28.99 0.52 2.93
CA LEU A 1043 29.50 1.62 2.13
C LEU A 1043 30.62 2.38 2.87
N PRO A 1044 31.54 3.04 2.14
CA PRO A 1044 32.48 3.99 2.72
C PRO A 1044 31.85 5.16 3.50
N PHE A 1045 30.61 5.53 3.15
CA PHE A 1045 29.83 6.54 3.86
C PHE A 1045 28.65 5.84 4.52
N ASP A 1046 28.58 5.83 5.85
CA ASP A 1046 27.55 5.09 6.57
C ASP A 1046 26.20 5.82 6.57
N VAL A 1047 25.38 5.51 5.57
CA VAL A 1047 24.03 6.05 5.40
C VAL A 1047 23.13 5.73 6.61
N GLY A 1048 23.28 4.54 7.21
CA GLY A 1048 22.49 4.13 8.36
C GLY A 1048 22.75 5.00 9.59
N GLN A 1049 24.03 5.24 9.91
CA GLN A 1049 24.43 6.13 10.99
C GLN A 1049 24.04 7.58 10.71
N PHE A 1050 24.20 8.04 9.47
CA PHE A 1050 23.77 9.37 9.03
C PHE A 1050 22.28 9.58 9.27
N MET A 1051 21.43 8.64 8.82
CA MET A 1051 19.99 8.75 8.92
C MET A 1051 19.50 8.67 10.36
N GLU A 1052 20.12 7.86 11.21
CA GLU A 1052 19.82 7.84 12.65
C GLU A 1052 20.09 9.21 13.28
N HIS A 1053 21.26 9.81 13.01
CA HIS A 1053 21.60 11.13 13.53
C HIS A 1053 20.68 12.22 13.00
N PHE A 1054 20.29 12.12 11.73
CA PHE A 1054 19.37 13.03 11.08
C PHE A 1054 17.99 13.01 11.75
N ILE A 1055 17.39 11.83 11.88
CA ILE A 1055 16.06 11.66 12.50
C ILE A 1055 16.11 12.01 13.99
N GLY A 1056 17.13 11.55 14.71
CA GLY A 1056 17.30 11.82 16.12
C GLY A 1056 17.47 13.32 16.43
N TRP A 1057 18.24 14.05 15.63
CA TRP A 1057 18.34 15.51 15.75
C TRP A 1057 17.02 16.20 15.39
N TYR A 1058 16.36 15.75 14.32
CA TYR A 1058 15.06 16.27 13.92
C TYR A 1058 14.05 16.16 15.07
N PHE A 1059 13.92 15.00 15.72
CA PHE A 1059 13.06 14.82 16.88
C PHE A 1059 13.52 15.62 18.10
N LYS A 1060 14.82 15.68 18.40
CA LYS A 1060 15.35 16.51 19.48
C LYS A 1060 14.98 17.98 19.36
N SER A 1061 14.93 18.48 18.12
CA SER A 1061 14.51 19.85 17.81
C SER A 1061 12.98 20.02 17.69
N HIS A 1062 12.20 18.97 17.95
CA HIS A 1062 10.75 18.89 17.72
C HIS A 1062 10.37 19.21 16.26
N GLY A 1063 11.24 18.82 15.33
CA GLY A 1063 11.08 19.03 13.90
C GLY A 1063 11.33 20.45 13.41
N THR A 1064 12.16 21.23 14.12
CA THR A 1064 12.44 22.63 13.75
C THR A 1064 13.80 22.85 13.08
N GLU A 1065 14.68 21.84 13.12
CA GLU A 1065 16.02 21.90 12.52
C GLU A 1065 16.29 20.68 11.62
N LEU A 1066 16.91 20.94 10.46
CA LEU A 1066 17.44 19.93 9.55
C LEU A 1066 18.96 20.10 9.44
N ARG A 1067 19.68 18.98 9.51
CA ARG A 1067 21.15 18.92 9.45
C ARG A 1067 21.56 17.98 8.33
N TYR A 1068 22.61 18.32 7.59
CA TYR A 1068 23.08 17.56 6.42
C TYR A 1068 24.61 17.46 6.40
N GLU A 1069 25.24 17.65 7.55
CA GLU A 1069 26.70 17.64 7.68
C GLU A 1069 27.24 16.22 7.43
N PRO A 1070 28.23 16.02 6.53
CA PRO A 1070 28.78 14.69 6.25
C PRO A 1070 29.34 13.96 7.47
N CYS A 1071 29.76 14.67 8.53
CA CYS A 1071 30.22 14.04 9.78
C CYS A 1071 29.15 13.18 10.46
N MET A 1072 27.88 13.28 10.07
CA MET A 1072 26.79 12.52 10.68
C MET A 1072 26.88 11.02 10.37
N GLU A 1073 27.67 10.60 9.37
CA GLU A 1073 27.93 9.19 9.07
C GLU A 1073 28.82 8.51 10.12
N GLY A 1074 29.66 9.25 10.84
CA GLY A 1074 30.47 8.72 11.93
C GLY A 1074 29.70 8.66 13.26
N VAL A 1075 30.08 7.74 14.15
CA VAL A 1075 29.45 7.54 15.46
C VAL A 1075 29.52 8.78 16.35
N ASP A 1076 30.65 9.49 16.33
CA ASP A 1076 30.90 10.68 17.14
C ASP A 1076 31.68 11.80 16.41
N ASP A 1077 31.76 11.73 15.08
CA ASP A 1077 32.52 12.68 14.25
C ASP A 1077 31.96 14.10 14.26
N CYS A 1078 30.67 14.27 14.55
CA CYS A 1078 30.07 15.57 14.74
C CYS A 1078 30.19 16.04 16.20
N ASP A 1079 30.73 17.24 16.42
CA ASP A 1079 30.93 17.87 17.76
C ASP A 1079 29.68 17.93 18.67
N TRP A 1080 28.48 17.81 18.10
CA TRP A 1080 27.19 17.87 18.81
C TRP A 1080 26.57 16.50 19.10
N VAL A 1081 27.17 15.41 18.59
CA VAL A 1081 26.79 14.03 18.90
C VAL A 1081 27.58 13.58 20.15
N PRO A 1082 26.91 13.03 21.18
CA PRO A 1082 27.61 12.51 22.34
C PRO A 1082 28.44 11.26 21.99
N VAL A 1083 29.69 11.21 22.47
CA VAL A 1083 30.56 10.03 22.34
C VAL A 1083 30.03 8.87 23.20
N PRO A 1084 29.91 7.64 22.66
CA PRO A 1084 29.57 6.43 23.44
C PRO A 1084 30.55 6.18 24.59
N GLN A 1085 30.09 5.50 25.65
CA GLN A 1085 30.94 5.26 26.83
C GLN A 1085 32.08 4.28 26.50
N THR A 1086 31.79 3.26 25.72
CA THR A 1086 32.75 2.29 25.19
C THR A 1086 33.89 2.99 24.45
N CYS A 1087 33.58 3.91 23.54
CA CYS A 1087 34.58 4.68 22.79
C CYS A 1087 35.37 5.68 23.65
N LYS A 1088 34.78 6.19 24.75
CA LYS A 1088 35.53 7.00 25.72
C LYS A 1088 36.54 6.17 26.51
N ASP A 1089 36.15 4.96 26.90
CA ASP A 1089 36.95 4.08 27.74
C ASP A 1089 38.07 3.40 26.94
N ASP A 1090 37.79 3.04 25.68
CA ASP A 1090 38.76 2.51 24.72
C ASP A 1090 38.45 3.03 23.31
N PRO A 1091 39.15 4.10 22.84
CA PRO A 1091 38.97 4.63 21.49
C PRO A 1091 39.35 3.66 20.37
N ASP A 1092 40.07 2.58 20.66
CA ASP A 1092 40.43 1.55 19.69
C ASP A 1092 39.45 0.34 19.76
N ALA A 1093 38.36 0.43 20.54
CA ALA A 1093 37.33 -0.61 20.61
C ALA A 1093 36.60 -0.77 19.27
N GLN A 1094 36.16 -1.99 18.98
CA GLN A 1094 35.38 -2.26 17.77
C GLN A 1094 34.05 -1.52 17.81
N GLY A 1095 33.67 -0.88 16.70
CA GLY A 1095 32.45 -0.04 16.60
C GLY A 1095 32.68 1.42 16.98
N CYS A 1096 33.91 1.76 17.39
CA CYS A 1096 34.53 3.07 17.31
C CYS A 1096 35.52 3.04 16.12
#